data_AF-B3RWB3-F1
#
_entry.id   AF-B3RWB3-F1
#
_cell.length_a   1.000
_cell.length_b   1.000
_cell.length_c   1.000
_cell.angle_alpha   90.00
_cell.angle_beta   90.00
_cell.angle_gamma   90.00
#
_symmetry.space_group_name_H-M   'P 1'
#
loop_
_entity.id
_entity.type
_entity.pdbx_description
1 polymer ?
#
loop_
_entity_poly.entity_id
_entity_poly.type
_entity_poly.pdbx_seq_one_letter_code
_entity_poly.pdbx_strand_id
1 'polypeptide(L)'
;MGNSQNREVQALTVAGDEKFAIGFYKEALILFHRAVEKVTSTEQKLDCVNQNLADLYRRIAYAYFNSHKYKTANEFCSKSYQCANQVNDKLRMAYCIDIYGHLEKVWEQYDEALHDYQLGLKYKIDSVTEDDGPIIHSYNNIASIYYIVGNYDEALVMQNKCLKLQMKLSGEDSLQVATLHYNIAEIYEATRKYEVALFMLDKALNIQIKVLGSENKHVAETYRKIASVLSLQHKDDQALTRYQKALDINLKILGENNLTVADTYKSMATTLQSLKLYDDAILIFYKALKIQIEILGTDHGHAGDIYYNIGCVYQAKLQHRNALRYHQKALNILLKNQGEHQSDIAKSYQKLASTYFSLGRFNESLTFYNDAVRIAIGKFGEDHPYVAAIYSKIGRVYYSMKSYKEALVMHQKALKIRTEFHGEYNKQVIKSRNEIARIYTMLDDKHSQALMMLKTSLQLQLNCYGKNSSYVAGTYIDMAYIYMSDKAFDDAADMCQEALKISLKLPSDESNQYAAECYYNLGSIYALQNHFNEAISMYQKCINVRKELDDESSNIIAITYSEMGSVYRLQQLYEDAILKYQLSLKIYLKLSPYNYDVGYLYSCLGYCYQCLNNYLDALSMYESSWRIYSEVDGADSIAVADIYVSIADTYRLQSNYNNAVSNYEKSFKIRVERKSVSDKQIEIYHQLMEEIEEHNANKALVCEKLSHLLVQMAENSVRDGSGKGMPITSMEKKEREIFQDSDS
;
A
#
# COMPACT_ATOMS: atom_id res chain seq x y z
N MET A 1 16.66 72.73 6.98
CA MET A 1 17.00 71.58 6.12
C MET A 1 16.47 70.23 6.65
N GLY A 2 16.50 69.97 7.97
CA GLY A 2 16.05 68.66 8.52
C GLY A 2 14.60 68.22 8.24
N ASN A 3 13.67 69.14 7.95
CA ASN A 3 12.25 68.81 7.74
C ASN A 3 11.90 68.38 6.30
N SER A 4 12.72 68.69 5.28
CA SER A 4 12.46 68.24 3.90
C SER A 4 13.05 66.86 3.61
N GLN A 5 14.21 66.54 4.20
CA GLN A 5 14.86 65.23 4.02
C GLN A 5 14.09 64.10 4.74
N ASN A 6 13.52 64.35 5.93
CA ASN A 6 12.65 63.36 6.60
C ASN A 6 11.38 63.04 5.80
N ARG A 7 10.77 64.04 5.15
CA ARG A 7 9.63 63.82 4.25
C ARG A 7 10.03 62.97 3.04
N GLU A 8 11.25 63.13 2.55
CA GLU A 8 11.74 62.39 1.39
C GLU A 8 12.07 60.92 1.73
N VAL A 9 12.65 60.65 2.91
CA VAL A 9 12.83 59.29 3.42
C VAL A 9 11.48 58.60 3.59
N GLN A 10 10.49 59.29 4.16
CA GLN A 10 9.12 58.76 4.27
C GLN A 10 8.50 58.47 2.90
N ALA A 11 8.62 59.39 1.94
CA ALA A 11 8.09 59.18 0.59
C ALA A 11 8.71 57.96 -0.11
N LEU A 12 10.03 57.79 -0.01
CA LEU A 12 10.73 56.61 -0.55
C LEU A 12 10.30 55.32 0.15
N THR A 13 10.10 55.36 1.47
CA THR A 13 9.67 54.20 2.26
C THR A 13 8.25 53.78 1.89
N VAL A 14 7.32 54.73 1.77
CA VAL A 14 5.93 54.47 1.38
C VAL A 14 5.86 53.90 -0.04
N ALA A 15 6.57 54.52 -1.00
CA ALA A 15 6.65 53.99 -2.36
C ALA A 15 7.26 52.58 -2.41
N GLY A 16 8.25 52.30 -1.55
CA GLY A 16 8.82 50.97 -1.38
C GLY A 16 7.81 49.96 -0.81
N ASP A 17 7.06 50.34 0.22
CA ASP A 17 6.01 49.52 0.83
C ASP A 17 4.87 49.21 -0.17
N GLU A 18 4.48 50.19 -1.00
CA GLU A 18 3.51 49.97 -2.09
C GLU A 18 4.02 48.95 -3.10
N LYS A 19 5.28 49.08 -3.56
CA LYS A 19 5.91 48.13 -4.48
C LYS A 19 6.06 46.74 -3.88
N PHE A 20 6.37 46.66 -2.58
CA PHE A 20 6.44 45.42 -1.85
C PHE A 20 5.09 44.72 -1.78
N ALA A 21 4.01 45.46 -1.47
CA ALA A 21 2.66 44.91 -1.32
C ALA A 21 2.13 44.25 -2.60
N ILE A 22 2.54 44.74 -3.77
CA ILE A 22 2.17 44.18 -5.08
C ILE A 22 3.20 43.17 -5.63
N GLY A 23 4.21 42.79 -4.84
CA GLY A 23 5.18 41.72 -5.17
C GLY A 23 6.38 42.16 -6.03
N PHE A 24 6.55 43.46 -6.31
CA PHE A 24 7.72 43.97 -7.04
C PHE A 24 8.92 44.18 -6.10
N TYR A 25 9.44 43.09 -5.53
CA TYR A 25 10.47 43.13 -4.49
C TYR A 25 11.78 43.80 -4.94
N LYS A 26 12.18 43.65 -6.21
CA LYS A 26 13.40 44.31 -6.74
C LYS A 26 13.28 45.83 -6.73
N GLU A 27 12.11 46.34 -7.12
CA GLU A 27 11.84 47.78 -7.16
C GLU A 27 11.70 48.34 -5.75
N ALA A 28 11.03 47.60 -4.86
CA ALA A 28 10.95 47.93 -3.44
C ALA A 28 12.35 48.02 -2.80
N LEU A 29 13.23 47.05 -3.07
CA LEU A 29 14.62 47.04 -2.60
C LEU A 29 15.39 48.29 -3.04
N ILE A 30 15.26 48.70 -4.30
CA ILE A 30 15.92 49.93 -4.81
C ILE A 30 15.46 51.15 -4.01
N LEU A 31 14.16 51.26 -3.76
CA LEU A 31 13.59 52.39 -3.02
C LEU A 31 14.04 52.38 -1.54
N PHE A 32 14.04 51.22 -0.89
CA PHE A 32 14.52 51.09 0.49
C PHE A 32 16.01 51.38 0.63
N HIS A 33 16.86 50.93 -0.29
CA HIS A 33 18.29 51.25 -0.26
C HIS A 33 18.56 52.75 -0.43
N ARG A 34 17.84 53.44 -1.33
CA ARG A 34 17.93 54.90 -1.47
C ARG A 34 17.46 55.63 -0.21
N ALA A 35 16.46 55.10 0.50
CA ALA A 35 16.05 55.64 1.78
C ALA A 35 17.15 55.49 2.85
N VAL A 36 17.84 54.35 2.90
CA VAL A 36 18.98 54.11 3.80
C VAL A 36 20.14 55.08 3.53
N GLU A 37 20.49 55.32 2.27
CA GLU A 37 21.53 56.29 1.90
C GLU A 37 21.21 57.72 2.38
N LYS A 38 19.92 58.11 2.34
CA LYS A 38 19.49 59.42 2.83
C LYS A 38 19.51 59.54 4.35
N VAL A 39 19.14 58.48 5.06
CA VAL A 39 19.19 58.45 6.53
C VAL A 39 20.64 58.46 7.03
N THR A 40 21.56 57.76 6.35
CA THR A 40 22.99 57.71 6.72
C THR A 40 23.76 58.99 6.40
N SER A 41 23.27 59.83 5.47
CA SER A 41 23.88 61.11 5.11
C SER A 41 23.38 62.32 5.91
N THR A 42 22.53 62.12 6.92
CA THR A 42 21.95 63.20 7.73
C THR A 42 22.60 63.34 9.12
N GLU A 43 22.95 64.56 9.52
CA GLU A 43 23.34 64.90 10.91
C GLU A 43 22.11 64.98 11.84
N GLN A 44 21.45 63.85 12.08
CA GLN A 44 20.34 63.73 13.03
C GLN A 44 20.80 63.15 14.38
N LYS A 45 20.00 63.32 15.45
CA LYS A 45 20.24 62.66 16.74
C LYS A 45 20.39 61.15 16.55
N LEU A 46 21.45 60.57 17.12
CA LEU A 46 21.86 59.17 16.94
C LEU A 46 20.71 58.16 17.13
N ASP A 47 19.86 58.36 18.14
CA ASP A 47 18.73 57.46 18.43
C ASP A 47 17.65 57.46 17.33
N CYS A 48 17.35 58.62 16.74
CA CYS A 48 16.36 58.74 15.67
C CYS A 48 16.87 58.13 14.36
N VAL A 49 18.18 58.27 14.10
CA VAL A 49 18.86 57.61 12.97
C VAL A 49 18.80 56.09 13.13
N ASN A 50 19.08 55.57 14.33
CA ASN A 50 19.06 54.14 14.59
C ASN A 50 17.66 53.52 14.48
N GLN A 51 16.59 54.23 14.90
CA GLN A 51 15.21 53.75 14.73
C GLN A 51 14.80 53.66 13.24
N ASN A 52 15.08 54.70 12.45
CA ASN A 52 14.76 54.71 11.02
C ASN A 52 15.55 53.64 10.25
N LEU A 53 16.83 53.45 10.58
CA LEU A 53 17.66 52.40 10.00
C LEU A 53 17.17 50.99 10.35
N ALA A 54 16.76 50.76 11.61
CA ALA A 54 16.19 49.48 12.01
C ALA A 54 14.96 49.13 11.14
N ASP A 55 14.02 50.06 10.99
CA ASP A 55 12.79 49.86 10.22
C ASP A 55 13.03 49.66 8.71
N LEU A 56 14.02 50.33 8.14
CA LEU A 56 14.41 50.17 6.73
C LEU A 56 15.15 48.85 6.49
N TYR A 57 16.11 48.49 7.33
CA TYR A 57 16.80 47.20 7.20
C TYR A 57 15.86 46.01 7.39
N ARG A 58 14.86 46.14 8.26
CA ARG A 58 13.82 45.12 8.43
C ARG A 58 13.01 44.91 7.14
N ARG A 59 12.62 45.99 6.46
CA ARG A 59 11.90 45.94 5.17
C ARG A 59 12.75 45.29 4.08
N ILE A 60 14.03 45.66 4.02
CA ILE A 60 15.00 45.06 3.10
C ILE A 60 15.13 43.55 3.36
N ALA A 61 15.23 43.15 4.64
CA ALA A 61 15.28 41.73 5.03
C ALA A 61 14.04 40.96 4.55
N TYR A 62 12.82 41.50 4.78
CA TYR A 62 11.58 40.89 4.28
C TYR A 62 11.53 40.83 2.74
N ALA A 63 11.98 41.86 2.03
CA ALA A 63 12.02 41.85 0.56
C ALA A 63 12.99 40.80 0.01
N TYR A 64 14.15 40.60 0.65
CA TYR A 64 15.07 39.52 0.30
C TYR A 64 14.52 38.14 0.66
N PHE A 65 13.84 38.00 1.80
CA PHE A 65 13.18 36.76 2.20
C PHE A 65 12.15 36.31 1.17
N ASN A 66 11.25 37.21 0.76
CA ASN A 66 10.22 36.94 -0.26
C ASN A 66 10.81 36.78 -1.68
N SER A 67 12.06 37.20 -1.89
CA SER A 67 12.81 36.93 -3.13
C SER A 67 13.63 35.64 -3.07
N HIS A 68 13.41 34.78 -2.05
CA HIS A 68 14.15 33.54 -1.80
C HIS A 68 15.67 33.70 -1.63
N LYS A 69 16.12 34.90 -1.22
CA LYS A 69 17.53 35.21 -0.94
C LYS A 69 17.80 35.18 0.56
N TYR A 70 17.65 33.99 1.15
CA TYR A 70 17.62 33.81 2.62
C TYR A 70 18.90 34.25 3.34
N LYS A 71 20.09 33.98 2.77
CA LYS A 71 21.36 34.42 3.38
C LYS A 71 21.45 35.95 3.47
N THR A 72 21.11 36.65 2.40
CA THR A 72 21.12 38.12 2.36
C THR A 72 20.02 38.69 3.26
N ALA A 73 18.85 38.05 3.33
CA ALA A 73 17.80 38.42 4.26
C ALA A 73 18.29 38.35 5.72
N ASN A 74 19.05 37.30 6.06
CA ASN A 74 19.64 37.11 7.40
C ASN A 74 20.64 38.22 7.76
N GLU A 75 21.49 38.63 6.81
CA GLU A 75 22.45 39.72 7.00
C GLU A 75 21.74 41.05 7.31
N PHE A 76 20.70 41.40 6.56
CA PHE A 76 19.94 42.63 6.79
C PHE A 76 19.06 42.56 8.04
N CYS A 77 18.54 41.39 8.39
CA CYS A 77 17.87 41.15 9.67
C CYS A 77 18.82 41.46 10.84
N SER A 78 20.06 40.98 10.75
CA SER A 78 21.10 41.23 11.76
C SER A 78 21.45 42.71 11.91
N LYS A 79 21.55 43.45 10.79
CA LYS A 79 21.73 44.92 10.84
C LYS A 79 20.54 45.61 11.50
N SER A 80 19.31 45.21 11.16
CA SER A 80 18.09 45.75 11.76
C SER A 80 18.05 45.51 13.28
N TYR A 81 18.35 44.28 13.70
CA TYR A 81 18.38 43.90 15.11
C TYR A 81 19.44 44.71 15.89
N GLN A 82 20.64 44.88 15.33
CA GLN A 82 21.70 45.68 15.96
C GLN A 82 21.26 47.14 16.16
N CYS A 83 20.66 47.76 15.15
CA CYS A 83 20.12 49.13 15.28
C CYS A 83 19.02 49.21 16.35
N ALA A 84 18.10 48.25 16.38
CA ALA A 84 17.02 48.21 17.39
C ALA A 84 17.55 47.99 18.81
N ASN A 85 18.57 47.15 18.97
CA ASN A 85 19.20 46.87 20.26
C ASN A 85 19.96 48.09 20.81
N GLN A 86 20.61 48.88 19.93
CA GLN A 86 21.32 50.11 20.35
C GLN A 86 20.39 51.16 20.97
N VAL A 87 19.13 51.22 20.53
CA VAL A 87 18.10 52.13 21.09
C VAL A 87 17.23 51.45 22.15
N ASN A 88 17.55 50.21 22.54
CA ASN A 88 16.82 49.38 23.50
C ASN A 88 15.32 49.27 23.21
N ASP A 89 14.95 49.17 21.93
CA ASP A 89 13.56 49.05 21.49
C ASP A 89 13.16 47.58 21.33
N LYS A 90 12.58 47.02 22.40
CA LYS A 90 12.15 45.62 22.45
C LYS A 90 11.14 45.25 21.36
N LEU A 91 10.25 46.17 20.97
CA LEU A 91 9.24 45.88 19.95
C LEU A 91 9.88 45.73 18.56
N ARG A 92 10.82 46.62 18.21
CA ARG A 92 11.59 46.49 16.96
C ARG A 92 12.49 45.26 16.95
N MET A 93 13.10 44.92 18.08
CA MET A 93 13.85 43.68 18.23
C MET A 93 12.94 42.46 18.00
N ALA A 94 11.72 42.46 18.54
CA ALA A 94 10.77 41.37 18.35
C ALA A 94 10.43 41.12 16.88
N TYR A 95 10.24 42.17 16.08
CA TYR A 95 9.99 42.02 14.65
C TYR A 95 11.18 41.46 13.87
N CYS A 96 12.41 41.71 14.33
CA CYS A 96 13.61 41.11 13.74
C CYS A 96 13.69 39.62 14.12
N ILE A 97 13.38 39.29 15.38
CA ILE A 97 13.33 37.91 15.86
C ILE A 97 12.31 37.06 15.07
N ASP A 98 11.16 37.62 14.69
CA ASP A 98 10.22 36.90 13.81
C ASP A 98 10.85 36.52 12.46
N ILE A 99 11.68 37.40 11.88
CA ILE A 99 12.38 37.13 10.61
C ILE A 99 13.40 36.02 10.79
N TYR A 100 14.15 36.00 11.91
CA TYR A 100 15.01 34.87 12.24
C TYR A 100 14.20 33.58 12.32
N GLY A 101 13.09 33.57 13.06
CA GLY A 101 12.20 32.41 13.12
C GLY A 101 11.69 31.95 11.74
N HIS A 102 11.38 32.89 10.82
CA HIS A 102 11.00 32.55 9.45
C HIS A 102 12.16 31.93 8.64
N LEU A 103 13.39 32.41 8.84
CA LEU A 103 14.59 31.87 8.19
C LEU A 103 14.92 30.48 8.71
N GLU A 104 14.91 30.29 10.03
CA GLU A 104 15.17 28.99 10.65
C GLU A 104 14.13 27.95 10.25
N LYS A 105 12.86 28.35 10.15
CA LYS A 105 11.80 27.48 9.59
C LYS A 105 12.11 27.02 8.16
N VAL A 106 12.65 27.91 7.31
CA VAL A 106 13.05 27.56 5.94
C VAL A 106 14.27 26.64 5.92
N TRP A 107 15.17 26.78 6.89
CA TRP A 107 16.32 25.89 7.07
C TRP A 107 15.99 24.60 7.85
N GLU A 108 14.71 24.34 8.12
CA GLU A 108 14.22 23.17 8.85
C GLU A 108 14.77 23.05 10.29
N GLN A 109 15.21 24.17 10.86
CA GLN A 109 15.65 24.33 12.25
C GLN A 109 14.45 24.72 13.13
N TYR A 110 13.57 23.75 13.37
CA TYR A 110 12.27 24.02 13.98
C TYR A 110 12.33 24.37 15.48
N ASP A 111 13.32 23.85 16.21
CA ASP A 111 13.49 24.14 17.64
C ASP A 111 13.98 25.58 17.85
N GLU A 112 14.92 26.02 17.00
CA GLU A 112 15.44 27.39 16.94
C GLU A 112 14.33 28.35 16.50
N ALA A 113 13.57 28.00 15.46
CA ALA A 113 12.44 28.80 15.00
C ALA A 113 11.37 28.97 16.10
N LEU A 114 11.08 27.89 16.85
CA LEU A 114 10.16 27.94 17.98
C LEU A 114 10.67 28.85 19.10
N HIS A 115 11.95 28.73 19.44
CA HIS A 115 12.61 29.58 20.44
C HIS A 115 12.48 31.06 20.08
N ASP A 116 12.83 31.40 18.84
CA ASP A 116 12.77 32.77 18.34
C ASP A 116 11.34 33.31 18.36
N TYR A 117 10.35 32.56 17.86
CA TYR A 117 8.96 33.04 17.90
C TYR A 117 8.44 33.23 19.33
N GLN A 118 8.82 32.37 20.28
CA GLN A 118 8.47 32.53 21.69
C GLN A 118 9.13 33.77 22.31
N LEU A 119 10.39 34.03 21.97
CA LEU A 119 11.13 35.21 22.43
C LEU A 119 10.53 36.50 21.84
N GLY A 120 10.23 36.50 20.54
CA GLY A 120 9.55 37.60 19.85
C GLY A 120 8.17 37.90 20.44
N LEU A 121 7.39 36.85 20.74
CA LEU A 121 6.10 36.98 21.43
C LEU A 121 6.26 37.63 22.81
N LYS A 122 7.24 37.19 23.60
CA LYS A 122 7.51 37.76 24.94
C LYS A 122 7.81 39.25 24.85
N TYR A 123 8.66 39.67 23.92
CA TYR A 123 9.01 41.08 23.75
C TYR A 123 7.82 41.93 23.31
N LYS A 124 6.92 41.40 22.49
CA LYS A 124 5.68 42.11 22.10
C LYS A 124 4.73 42.26 23.29
N ILE A 125 4.52 41.20 24.07
CA ILE A 125 3.67 41.25 25.28
C ILE A 125 4.23 42.26 26.30
N ASP A 126 5.55 42.28 26.50
CA ASP A 126 6.21 43.22 27.43
C ASP A 126 6.10 44.68 26.96
N SER A 127 5.90 44.91 25.66
CA SER A 127 5.97 46.25 25.05
C SER A 127 4.61 46.85 24.69
N VAL A 128 3.53 46.04 24.67
CA VAL A 128 2.21 46.45 24.19
C VAL A 128 1.16 46.12 25.25
N THR A 129 0.29 47.09 25.57
CA THR A 129 -0.68 46.99 26.68
C THR A 129 -2.07 46.49 26.27
N GLU A 130 -2.34 46.25 24.98
CA GLU A 130 -3.63 45.77 24.46
C GLU A 130 -3.49 44.69 23.37
N ASP A 131 -4.61 44.03 23.04
CA ASP A 131 -4.79 42.92 22.10
C ASP A 131 -4.43 43.28 20.65
N ASP A 132 -3.14 43.48 20.39
CA ASP A 132 -2.64 44.05 19.14
C ASP A 132 -2.29 42.98 18.09
N GLY A 133 -2.46 43.32 16.81
CA GLY A 133 -2.23 42.43 15.65
C GLY A 133 -0.90 41.66 15.64
N PRO A 134 0.24 42.24 16.08
CA PRO A 134 1.52 41.53 16.17
C PRO A 134 1.52 40.29 17.07
N ILE A 135 0.72 40.30 18.15
CA ILE A 135 0.63 39.17 19.09
C ILE A 135 -0.08 37.99 18.41
N ILE A 136 -1.14 38.27 17.65
CA ILE A 136 -1.90 37.30 16.86
C ILE A 136 -0.99 36.59 15.85
N HIS A 137 -0.21 37.35 15.08
CA HIS A 137 0.75 36.78 14.12
C HIS A 137 1.78 35.86 14.79
N SER A 138 2.24 36.24 15.98
CA SER A 138 3.21 35.44 16.75
C SER A 138 2.60 34.11 17.19
N TYR A 139 1.38 34.10 17.73
CA TYR A 139 0.68 32.86 18.08
C TYR A 139 0.45 31.97 16.86
N ASN A 140 0.08 32.53 15.71
CA ASN A 140 -0.11 31.78 14.47
C ASN A 140 1.21 31.14 13.97
N ASN A 141 2.33 31.86 14.06
CA ASN A 141 3.65 31.33 13.70
C ASN A 141 4.09 30.19 14.63
N ILE A 142 3.93 30.36 15.95
CA ILE A 142 4.21 29.31 16.95
C ILE A 142 3.33 28.08 16.69
N ALA A 143 2.03 28.27 16.44
CA ALA A 143 1.11 27.18 16.12
C ALA A 143 1.54 26.43 14.86
N SER A 144 2.02 27.14 13.83
CA SER A 144 2.53 26.54 12.61
C SER A 144 3.75 25.65 12.86
N ILE A 145 4.67 26.05 13.75
CA ILE A 145 5.82 25.21 14.12
C ILE A 145 5.37 23.98 14.89
N TYR A 146 4.52 24.13 15.91
CA TYR A 146 3.98 22.99 16.65
C TYR A 146 3.25 22.00 15.74
N TYR A 147 2.49 22.48 14.76
CA TYR A 147 1.84 21.62 13.76
C TYR A 147 2.85 20.84 12.91
N ILE A 148 3.92 21.48 12.44
CA ILE A 148 4.97 20.82 11.61
C ILE A 148 5.71 19.74 12.40
N VAL A 149 6.04 20.02 13.66
CA VAL A 149 6.71 19.08 14.57
C VAL A 149 5.76 17.95 15.03
N GLY A 150 4.46 18.08 14.77
CA GLY A 150 3.45 17.08 15.13
C GLY A 150 2.90 17.22 16.55
N ASN A 151 3.21 18.33 17.24
CA ASN A 151 2.67 18.66 18.55
C ASN A 151 1.31 19.38 18.44
N TYR A 152 0.27 18.60 18.15
CA TYR A 152 -1.04 19.15 17.77
C TYR A 152 -1.83 19.81 18.91
N ASP A 153 -1.63 19.37 20.16
CA ASP A 153 -2.36 19.93 21.30
C ASP A 153 -1.89 21.37 21.58
N GLU A 154 -0.57 21.60 21.56
CA GLU A 154 0.03 22.92 21.71
C GLU A 154 -0.31 23.82 20.52
N ALA A 155 -0.34 23.28 19.30
CA ALA A 155 -0.79 24.01 18.12
C ALA A 155 -2.25 24.50 18.28
N LEU A 156 -3.15 23.66 18.81
CA LEU A 156 -4.54 24.02 19.10
C LEU A 156 -4.63 25.10 20.18
N VAL A 157 -3.83 25.01 21.25
CA VAL A 157 -3.80 26.04 22.30
C VAL A 157 -3.43 27.40 21.70
N MET A 158 -2.39 27.44 20.87
CA MET A 158 -1.95 28.69 20.25
C MET A 158 -2.96 29.22 19.22
N GLN A 159 -3.59 28.36 18.42
CA GLN A 159 -4.63 28.83 17.49
C GLN A 159 -5.91 29.30 18.16
N ASN A 160 -6.31 28.69 19.28
CA ASN A 160 -7.47 29.17 20.02
C ASN A 160 -7.20 30.54 20.68
N LYS A 161 -5.97 30.79 21.16
CA LYS A 161 -5.54 32.13 21.61
C LYS A 161 -5.61 33.14 20.47
N CYS A 162 -5.07 32.76 19.31
CA CYS A 162 -5.10 33.57 18.09
C CYS A 162 -6.53 33.93 17.68
N LEU A 163 -7.43 32.93 17.62
CA LEU A 163 -8.85 33.09 17.27
C LEU A 163 -9.56 34.04 18.24
N LYS A 164 -9.39 33.86 19.56
CA LYS A 164 -10.02 34.70 20.57
C LYS A 164 -9.63 36.18 20.43
N LEU A 165 -8.34 36.43 20.21
CA LEU A 165 -7.82 37.79 20.01
C LEU A 165 -8.32 38.39 18.69
N GLN A 166 -8.28 37.61 17.60
CA GLN A 166 -8.72 38.07 16.28
C GLN A 166 -10.22 38.41 16.24
N MET A 167 -11.06 37.61 16.92
CA MET A 167 -12.50 37.89 17.05
C MET A 167 -12.74 39.21 17.79
N LYS A 168 -11.97 39.50 18.84
CA LYS A 168 -12.08 40.78 19.58
C LYS A 168 -11.62 41.97 18.74
N LEU A 169 -10.57 41.80 17.95
CA LEU A 169 -9.99 42.87 17.12
C LEU A 169 -10.84 43.21 15.89
N SER A 170 -11.34 42.19 15.20
CA SER A 170 -11.92 42.32 13.84
C SER A 170 -13.39 41.89 13.72
N GLY A 171 -14.00 41.42 14.80
CA GLY A 171 -15.33 40.83 14.81
C GLY A 171 -15.36 39.38 14.33
N GLU A 172 -16.50 38.71 14.54
CA GLU A 172 -16.66 37.28 14.26
C GLU A 172 -16.75 36.94 12.76
N ASP A 173 -17.22 37.89 11.94
CA ASP A 173 -17.43 37.70 10.50
C ASP A 173 -16.23 38.15 9.64
N SER A 174 -15.02 38.23 10.20
CA SER A 174 -13.83 38.65 9.45
C SER A 174 -13.17 37.49 8.69
N LEU A 175 -12.51 37.79 7.57
CA LEU A 175 -11.77 36.78 6.80
C LEU A 175 -10.61 36.18 7.58
N GLN A 176 -10.00 36.96 8.48
CA GLN A 176 -8.95 36.46 9.37
C GLN A 176 -9.50 35.40 10.33
N VAL A 177 -10.71 35.59 10.87
CA VAL A 177 -11.39 34.58 11.69
C VAL A 177 -11.71 33.31 10.87
N ALA A 178 -12.16 33.47 9.61
CA ALA A 178 -12.39 32.33 8.73
C ALA A 178 -11.11 31.50 8.47
N THR A 179 -9.97 32.17 8.24
CA THR A 179 -8.65 31.51 8.08
C THR A 179 -8.25 30.76 9.34
N LEU A 180 -8.49 31.32 10.53
CA LEU A 180 -8.17 30.64 11.79
C LEU A 180 -9.06 29.42 12.01
N HIS A 181 -10.36 29.49 11.68
CA HIS A 181 -11.24 28.32 11.68
C HIS A 181 -10.73 27.23 10.72
N TYR A 182 -10.30 27.60 9.52
CA TYR A 182 -9.69 26.67 8.56
C TYR A 182 -8.43 26.01 9.14
N ASN A 183 -7.49 26.78 9.67
CA ASN A 183 -6.25 26.26 10.26
C ASN A 183 -6.52 25.31 11.44
N ILE A 184 -7.48 25.64 12.31
CA ILE A 184 -7.88 24.76 13.42
C ILE A 184 -8.47 23.44 12.89
N ALA A 185 -9.24 23.50 11.79
CA ALA A 185 -9.76 22.29 11.17
C ALA A 185 -8.65 21.38 10.63
N GLU A 186 -7.55 21.93 10.10
CA GLU A 186 -6.40 21.12 9.67
C GLU A 186 -5.75 20.36 10.82
N ILE A 187 -5.65 21.01 12.00
CA ILE A 187 -5.11 20.34 13.19
C ILE A 187 -6.06 19.22 13.66
N TYR A 188 -7.37 19.44 13.60
CA TYR A 188 -8.35 18.39 13.90
C TYR A 188 -8.35 17.25 12.87
N GLU A 189 -8.13 17.54 11.59
CA GLU A 189 -7.93 16.52 10.55
C GLU A 189 -6.69 15.66 10.86
N ALA A 190 -5.56 16.29 11.17
CA ALA A 190 -4.31 15.59 11.51
C ALA A 190 -4.45 14.69 12.75
N THR A 191 -5.25 15.12 13.73
CA THR A 191 -5.60 14.32 14.93
C THR A 191 -6.77 13.34 14.72
N ARG A 192 -7.25 13.19 13.48
CA ARG A 192 -8.37 12.30 13.07
C ARG A 192 -9.71 12.61 13.75
N LYS A 193 -9.89 13.82 14.27
CA LYS A 193 -11.14 14.32 14.86
C LYS A 193 -12.02 14.96 13.77
N TYR A 194 -12.43 14.14 12.80
CA TYR A 194 -13.02 14.60 11.54
C TYR A 194 -14.32 15.40 11.69
N GLU A 195 -15.21 15.03 12.62
CA GLU A 195 -16.47 15.77 12.83
C GLU A 195 -16.22 17.21 13.33
N VAL A 196 -15.22 17.40 14.19
CA VAL A 196 -14.84 18.74 14.67
C VAL A 196 -14.15 19.53 13.56
N ALA A 197 -13.33 18.87 12.73
CA ALA A 197 -12.72 19.51 11.56
C ALA A 197 -13.80 20.02 10.58
N LEU A 198 -14.81 19.20 10.27
CA LEU A 198 -15.93 19.60 9.40
C LEU A 198 -16.71 20.78 9.98
N PHE A 199 -17.02 20.76 11.29
CA PHE A 199 -17.69 21.86 11.96
C PHE A 199 -16.91 23.18 11.85
N MET A 200 -15.58 23.14 12.00
CA MET A 200 -14.74 24.32 11.87
C MET A 200 -14.62 24.80 10.41
N LEU A 201 -14.57 23.89 9.44
CA LEU A 201 -14.61 24.23 8.02
C LEU A 201 -15.94 24.85 7.61
N ASP A 202 -17.07 24.38 8.14
CA ASP A 202 -18.38 24.97 7.87
C ASP A 202 -18.49 26.40 8.43
N LYS A 203 -17.90 26.67 9.60
CA LYS A 203 -17.77 28.05 10.10
C LYS A 203 -16.95 28.93 9.16
N ALA A 204 -15.78 28.46 8.73
CA ALA A 204 -14.93 29.18 7.78
C ALA A 204 -15.67 29.45 6.45
N LEU A 205 -16.35 28.43 5.92
CA LEU A 205 -17.11 28.50 4.67
C LEU A 205 -18.24 29.52 4.76
N ASN A 206 -19.01 29.53 5.85
CA ASN A 206 -20.12 30.45 6.04
C ASN A 206 -19.66 31.91 6.08
N ILE A 207 -18.56 32.20 6.78
CA ILE A 207 -17.97 33.55 6.82
C ILE A 207 -17.46 33.95 5.42
N GLN A 208 -16.75 33.05 4.73
CA GLN A 208 -16.23 33.32 3.39
C GLN A 208 -17.35 33.60 2.39
N ILE A 209 -18.42 32.80 2.38
CA ILE A 209 -19.58 33.04 1.50
C ILE A 209 -20.25 34.38 1.82
N LYS A 210 -20.40 34.71 3.11
CA LYS A 210 -21.01 35.97 3.55
C LYS A 210 -20.22 37.20 3.12
N VAL A 211 -18.88 37.15 3.19
CA VAL A 211 -17.99 38.29 2.91
C VAL A 211 -17.56 38.38 1.45
N LEU A 212 -17.26 37.25 0.82
CA LEU A 212 -16.66 37.19 -0.52
C LEU A 212 -17.66 36.75 -1.61
N GLY A 213 -18.84 36.27 -1.23
CA GLY A 213 -19.79 35.60 -2.12
C GLY A 213 -19.45 34.13 -2.37
N SER A 214 -20.37 33.41 -3.02
CA SER A 214 -20.24 31.97 -3.31
C SER A 214 -19.22 31.65 -4.40
N GLU A 215 -18.93 32.60 -5.29
CA GLU A 215 -18.01 32.42 -6.42
C GLU A 215 -16.64 33.04 -6.10
N ASN A 216 -15.94 32.46 -5.12
CA ASN A 216 -14.60 32.91 -4.72
C ASN A 216 -13.62 31.74 -4.58
N LYS A 217 -12.34 31.98 -4.86
CA LYS A 217 -11.26 30.98 -4.72
C LYS A 217 -11.17 30.38 -3.31
N HIS A 218 -11.39 31.18 -2.26
CA HIS A 218 -11.31 30.69 -0.88
C HIS A 218 -12.50 29.78 -0.55
N VAL A 219 -13.68 30.05 -1.11
CA VAL A 219 -14.86 29.20 -0.98
C VAL A 219 -14.63 27.85 -1.68
N ALA A 220 -14.06 27.86 -2.89
CA ALA A 220 -13.71 26.63 -3.61
C ALA A 220 -12.67 25.79 -2.84
N GLU A 221 -11.65 26.43 -2.27
CA GLU A 221 -10.63 25.78 -1.46
C GLU A 221 -11.23 25.12 -0.21
N THR A 222 -12.11 25.83 0.50
CA THR A 222 -12.80 25.27 1.67
C THR A 222 -13.71 24.11 1.30
N TYR A 223 -14.46 24.17 0.19
CA TYR A 223 -15.23 23.02 -0.31
C TYR A 223 -14.34 21.80 -0.61
N ARG A 224 -13.19 22.01 -1.25
CA ARG A 224 -12.22 20.94 -1.54
C ARG A 224 -11.67 20.32 -0.24
N LYS A 225 -11.41 21.13 0.79
CA LYS A 225 -10.96 20.66 2.10
C LYS A 225 -12.03 19.85 2.83
N ILE A 226 -13.28 20.33 2.84
CA ILE A 226 -14.44 19.58 3.37
C ILE A 226 -14.56 18.24 2.67
N ALA A 227 -14.45 18.21 1.34
CA ALA A 227 -14.51 16.98 0.56
C ALA A 227 -13.40 15.99 0.93
N SER A 228 -12.17 16.46 1.13
CA SER A 228 -11.03 15.66 1.60
C SER A 228 -11.32 15.01 2.96
N VAL A 229 -11.82 15.79 3.92
CA VAL A 229 -12.16 15.28 5.27
C VAL A 229 -13.31 14.27 5.21
N LEU A 230 -14.33 14.52 4.37
CA LEU A 230 -15.43 13.56 4.16
C LEU A 230 -14.94 12.24 3.55
N SER A 231 -14.00 12.28 2.61
CA SER A 231 -13.42 11.06 2.02
C SER A 231 -12.58 10.28 3.05
N LEU A 232 -11.87 10.96 3.95
CA LEU A 232 -11.19 10.31 5.09
C LEU A 232 -12.16 9.62 6.06
N GLN A 233 -13.43 10.04 6.10
CA GLN A 233 -14.51 9.37 6.84
C GLN A 233 -15.23 8.28 6.02
N HIS A 234 -14.76 7.97 4.81
CA HIS A 234 -15.44 7.07 3.87
C HIS A 234 -16.87 7.54 3.48
N LYS A 235 -17.17 8.83 3.62
CA LYS A 235 -18.43 9.47 3.16
C LYS A 235 -18.27 9.96 1.72
N ASP A 236 -17.89 9.06 0.81
CA ASP A 236 -17.36 9.40 -0.51
C ASP A 236 -18.38 10.09 -1.43
N ASP A 237 -19.68 9.75 -1.36
CA ASP A 237 -20.72 10.44 -2.15
C ASP A 237 -20.87 11.92 -1.77
N GLN A 238 -20.78 12.21 -0.46
CA GLN A 238 -20.82 13.58 0.03
C GLN A 238 -19.53 14.32 -0.36
N ALA A 239 -18.38 13.64 -0.31
CA ALA A 239 -17.11 14.20 -0.77
C ALA A 239 -17.17 14.59 -2.26
N LEU A 240 -17.68 13.71 -3.13
CA LEU A 240 -17.83 14.02 -4.57
C LEU A 240 -18.74 15.23 -4.81
N THR A 241 -19.84 15.34 -4.06
CA THR A 241 -20.72 16.52 -4.14
C THR A 241 -19.99 17.81 -3.80
N ARG A 242 -19.12 17.79 -2.78
CA ARG A 242 -18.34 18.97 -2.35
C ARG A 242 -17.20 19.27 -3.32
N TYR A 243 -16.51 18.26 -3.85
CA TYR A 243 -15.52 18.46 -4.91
C TYR A 243 -16.15 19.03 -6.19
N GLN A 244 -17.36 18.58 -6.57
CA GLN A 244 -18.06 19.12 -7.73
C GLN A 244 -18.35 20.62 -7.55
N LYS A 245 -18.81 21.05 -6.37
CA LYS A 245 -18.99 22.49 -6.07
C LYS A 245 -17.68 23.27 -6.19
N ALA A 246 -16.59 22.73 -5.66
CA ALA A 246 -15.26 23.36 -5.79
C ALA A 246 -14.82 23.45 -7.26
N LEU A 247 -15.05 22.40 -8.04
CA LEU A 247 -14.73 22.33 -9.46
C LEU A 247 -15.51 23.36 -10.26
N ASP A 248 -16.83 23.47 -10.05
CA ASP A 248 -17.70 24.42 -10.76
C ASP A 248 -17.25 25.86 -10.52
N ILE A 249 -16.88 26.20 -9.28
CA ILE A 249 -16.36 27.52 -8.93
C ILE A 249 -15.00 27.75 -9.60
N ASN A 250 -14.08 26.78 -9.51
CA ASN A 250 -12.74 26.90 -10.10
C ASN A 250 -12.79 27.02 -11.63
N LEU A 251 -13.67 26.30 -12.30
CA LEU A 251 -13.87 26.42 -13.75
C LEU A 251 -14.37 27.81 -14.16
N LYS A 252 -15.29 28.40 -13.38
CA LYS A 252 -15.79 29.76 -13.63
C LYS A 252 -14.72 30.84 -13.43
N ILE A 253 -13.93 30.73 -12.35
CA ILE A 253 -12.97 31.77 -11.97
C ILE A 253 -11.66 31.66 -12.76
N LEU A 254 -11.17 30.43 -12.96
CA LEU A 254 -9.82 30.14 -13.45
C LEU A 254 -9.80 29.60 -14.88
N GLY A 255 -10.95 29.17 -15.42
CA GLY A 255 -11.07 28.50 -16.71
C GLY A 255 -10.68 27.02 -16.67
N GLU A 256 -10.84 26.33 -17.80
CA GLU A 256 -10.58 24.88 -17.91
C GLU A 256 -9.10 24.51 -17.78
N ASN A 257 -8.20 25.37 -18.29
CA ASN A 257 -6.77 25.10 -18.35
C ASN A 257 -6.02 25.73 -17.15
N ASN A 258 -6.30 25.24 -15.95
CA ASN A 258 -5.67 25.70 -14.71
C ASN A 258 -5.24 24.52 -13.80
N LEU A 259 -4.07 24.62 -13.17
CA LEU A 259 -3.55 23.57 -12.28
C LEU A 259 -4.46 23.27 -11.08
N THR A 260 -5.17 24.28 -10.56
CA THR A 260 -6.14 24.10 -9.45
C THR A 260 -7.33 23.24 -9.88
N VAL A 261 -7.75 23.36 -11.14
CA VAL A 261 -8.80 22.52 -11.74
C VAL A 261 -8.28 21.09 -11.90
N ALA A 262 -7.05 20.91 -12.37
CA ALA A 262 -6.42 19.60 -12.45
C ALA A 262 -6.29 18.91 -11.08
N ASP A 263 -5.91 19.64 -10.03
CA ASP A 263 -5.83 19.11 -8.67
C ASP A 263 -7.20 18.72 -8.09
N THR A 264 -8.25 19.48 -8.45
CA THR A 264 -9.63 19.15 -8.07
C THR A 264 -10.06 17.85 -8.75
N TYR A 265 -9.82 17.70 -10.06
CA TYR A 265 -10.07 16.44 -10.78
C TYR A 265 -9.29 15.27 -10.19
N LYS A 266 -8.00 15.44 -9.87
CA LYS A 266 -7.17 14.42 -9.23
C LYS A 266 -7.78 13.91 -7.92
N SER A 267 -8.27 14.83 -7.09
CA SER A 267 -8.89 14.51 -5.79
C SER A 267 -10.26 13.83 -5.94
N MET A 268 -11.04 14.22 -6.95
CA MET A 268 -12.28 13.52 -7.32
C MET A 268 -12.00 12.10 -7.80
N ALA A 269 -11.00 11.91 -8.65
CA ALA A 269 -10.64 10.60 -9.18
C ALA A 269 -10.16 9.62 -8.09
N THR A 270 -9.39 10.11 -7.10
CA THR A 270 -9.01 9.28 -5.94
C THR A 270 -10.23 8.87 -5.10
N THR A 271 -11.26 9.71 -5.02
CA THR A 271 -12.53 9.42 -4.32
C THR A 271 -13.38 8.44 -5.12
N LEU A 272 -13.42 8.56 -6.45
CA LEU A 272 -14.07 7.56 -7.31
C LEU A 272 -13.39 6.18 -7.21
N GLN A 273 -12.06 6.17 -7.05
CA GLN A 273 -11.32 4.93 -6.81
C GLN A 273 -11.72 4.26 -5.49
N SER A 274 -11.93 5.00 -4.39
CA SER A 274 -12.37 4.42 -3.12
C SER A 274 -13.79 3.84 -3.19
N LEU A 275 -14.66 4.45 -3.99
CA LEU A 275 -15.98 3.91 -4.36
C LEU A 275 -15.95 2.71 -5.32
N LYS A 276 -14.75 2.26 -5.73
CA LYS A 276 -14.56 1.19 -6.73
C LYS A 276 -15.14 1.52 -8.12
N LEU A 277 -15.47 2.78 -8.40
CA LEU A 277 -15.88 3.29 -9.72
C LEU A 277 -14.64 3.53 -10.59
N TYR A 278 -13.97 2.45 -10.94
CA TYR A 278 -12.61 2.51 -11.48
C TYR A 278 -12.52 3.13 -12.87
N ASP A 279 -13.51 2.91 -13.75
CA ASP A 279 -13.52 3.47 -15.10
C ASP A 279 -13.74 4.99 -15.09
N ASP A 280 -14.64 5.47 -14.22
CA ASP A 280 -14.86 6.90 -14.01
C ASP A 280 -13.62 7.56 -13.40
N ALA A 281 -12.97 6.92 -12.43
CA ALA A 281 -11.72 7.39 -11.85
C ALA A 281 -10.63 7.57 -12.92
N ILE A 282 -10.47 6.59 -13.80
CA ILE A 282 -9.51 6.66 -14.92
C ILE A 282 -9.84 7.83 -15.86
N LEU A 283 -11.11 8.00 -16.23
CA LEU A 283 -11.56 9.09 -17.09
C LEU A 283 -11.24 10.46 -16.48
N ILE A 284 -11.52 10.65 -15.19
CA ILE A 284 -11.25 11.92 -14.50
C ILE A 284 -9.75 12.15 -14.32
N PHE A 285 -8.95 11.12 -14.04
CA PHE A 285 -7.50 11.24 -14.04
C PHE A 285 -6.95 11.70 -15.40
N TYR A 286 -7.50 11.22 -16.52
CA TYR A 286 -7.09 11.69 -17.85
C TYR A 286 -7.42 13.16 -18.09
N LYS A 287 -8.53 13.68 -17.55
CA LYS A 287 -8.84 15.12 -17.62
C LYS A 287 -7.79 15.94 -16.87
N ALA A 288 -7.43 15.52 -15.66
CA ALA A 288 -6.37 16.18 -14.88
C ALA A 288 -5.00 16.10 -15.59
N LEU A 289 -4.66 14.93 -16.17
CA LEU A 289 -3.41 14.71 -16.88
C LEU A 289 -3.29 15.61 -18.11
N LYS A 290 -4.37 15.76 -18.88
CA LYS A 290 -4.40 16.61 -20.07
C LYS A 290 -4.03 18.05 -19.72
N ILE A 291 -4.67 18.62 -18.70
CA ILE A 291 -4.40 19.99 -18.22
C ILE A 291 -2.94 20.14 -17.77
N GLN A 292 -2.43 19.20 -16.97
CA GLN A 292 -1.06 19.28 -16.48
C GLN A 292 -0.03 19.18 -17.60
N ILE A 293 -0.24 18.31 -18.59
CA ILE A 293 0.65 18.19 -19.75
C ILE A 293 0.61 19.47 -20.59
N GLU A 294 -0.57 20.06 -20.79
CA GLU A 294 -0.72 21.31 -21.57
C GLU A 294 -0.03 22.50 -20.90
N ILE A 295 -0.04 22.60 -19.57
CA ILE A 295 0.55 23.73 -18.84
C ILE A 295 2.05 23.53 -18.54
N LEU A 296 2.44 22.33 -18.11
CA LEU A 296 3.76 22.06 -17.52
C LEU A 296 4.64 21.16 -18.39
N GLY A 297 4.08 20.57 -19.45
CA GLY A 297 4.77 19.61 -20.31
C GLY A 297 4.68 18.16 -19.81
N THR A 298 5.08 17.22 -20.67
CA THR A 298 4.91 15.77 -20.46
C THR A 298 5.81 15.16 -19.39
N ASP A 299 6.96 15.79 -19.14
CA ASP A 299 7.97 15.27 -18.22
C ASP A 299 7.89 15.94 -16.82
N HIS A 300 6.85 16.74 -16.53
CA HIS A 300 6.71 17.36 -15.20
C HIS A 300 6.27 16.35 -14.12
N GLY A 301 6.74 16.50 -12.88
CA GLY A 301 6.46 15.60 -11.76
C GLY A 301 4.97 15.34 -11.52
N HIS A 302 4.14 16.38 -11.63
CA HIS A 302 2.68 16.27 -11.53
C HIS A 302 2.05 15.26 -12.52
N ALA A 303 2.53 15.21 -13.77
CA ALA A 303 2.08 14.20 -14.73
C ALA A 303 2.47 12.79 -14.26
N GLY A 304 3.67 12.66 -13.67
CA GLY A 304 4.13 11.44 -13.00
C GLY A 304 3.19 10.98 -11.89
N ASP A 305 2.73 11.89 -11.03
CA ASP A 305 1.78 11.60 -9.94
C ASP A 305 0.44 11.06 -10.46
N ILE A 306 -0.08 11.64 -11.55
CA ILE A 306 -1.32 11.14 -12.15
C ILE A 306 -1.12 9.75 -12.77
N TYR A 307 -0.02 9.53 -13.50
CA TYR A 307 0.28 8.18 -14.02
C TYR A 307 0.43 7.16 -12.89
N TYR A 308 1.04 7.54 -11.76
CA TYR A 308 1.14 6.69 -10.58
C TYR A 308 -0.25 6.32 -10.03
N ASN A 309 -1.17 7.30 -9.94
CA ASN A 309 -2.53 7.06 -9.47
C ASN A 309 -3.35 6.21 -10.45
N ILE A 310 -3.27 6.46 -11.76
CA ILE A 310 -3.89 5.59 -12.78
C ILE A 310 -3.38 4.15 -12.65
N GLY A 311 -2.07 3.96 -12.43
CA GLY A 311 -1.50 2.65 -12.16
C GLY A 311 -2.10 1.98 -10.92
N CYS A 312 -2.32 2.74 -9.85
CA CYS A 312 -2.99 2.24 -8.64
C CYS A 312 -4.44 1.83 -8.90
N VAL A 313 -5.19 2.57 -9.75
CA VAL A 313 -6.55 2.19 -10.14
C VAL A 313 -6.54 0.87 -10.91
N TYR A 314 -5.66 0.72 -11.92
CA TYR A 314 -5.53 -0.55 -12.63
C TYR A 314 -5.11 -1.71 -11.74
N GLN A 315 -4.26 -1.46 -10.73
CA GLN A 315 -3.90 -2.47 -9.75
C GLN A 315 -5.12 -2.90 -8.92
N ALA A 316 -5.98 -1.96 -8.52
CA ALA A 316 -7.23 -2.24 -7.81
C ALA A 316 -8.25 -2.99 -8.69
N LYS A 317 -8.25 -2.77 -10.01
CA LYS A 317 -9.00 -3.56 -11.00
C LYS A 317 -8.41 -4.97 -11.26
N LEU A 318 -7.33 -5.36 -10.58
CA LEU A 318 -6.56 -6.58 -10.85
C LEU A 318 -5.96 -6.66 -12.28
N GLN A 319 -5.89 -5.53 -12.98
CA GLN A 319 -5.31 -5.43 -14.33
C GLN A 319 -3.81 -5.11 -14.23
N HIS A 320 -3.04 -6.06 -13.70
CA HIS A 320 -1.63 -5.86 -13.35
C HIS A 320 -0.72 -5.45 -14.52
N ARG A 321 -1.01 -5.90 -15.75
CA ARG A 321 -0.25 -5.48 -16.95
C ARG A 321 -0.41 -3.99 -17.28
N ASN A 322 -1.63 -3.46 -17.14
CA ASN A 322 -1.89 -2.03 -17.32
C ASN A 322 -1.25 -1.22 -16.19
N ALA A 323 -1.40 -1.68 -14.94
CA ALA A 323 -0.76 -1.06 -13.78
C ALA A 323 0.76 -0.94 -13.99
N LEU A 324 1.41 -2.00 -14.47
CA LEU A 324 2.84 -2.02 -14.75
C LEU A 324 3.25 -0.93 -15.74
N ARG A 325 2.52 -0.79 -16.86
CA ARG A 325 2.80 0.22 -17.89
C ARG A 325 2.74 1.64 -17.31
N TYR A 326 1.73 1.94 -16.49
CA TYR A 326 1.54 3.27 -15.92
C TYR A 326 2.52 3.59 -14.78
N HIS A 327 2.80 2.62 -13.91
CA HIS A 327 3.83 2.78 -12.88
C HIS A 327 5.23 2.97 -13.48
N GLN A 328 5.56 2.28 -14.58
CA GLN A 328 6.84 2.48 -15.28
C GLN A 328 6.94 3.90 -15.88
N LYS A 329 5.86 4.40 -16.48
CA LYS A 329 5.80 5.78 -16.99
C LYS A 329 5.99 6.80 -15.87
N ALA A 330 5.30 6.63 -14.75
CA ALA A 330 5.45 7.50 -13.58
C ALA A 330 6.89 7.52 -13.06
N LEU A 331 7.50 6.34 -12.89
CA LEU A 331 8.89 6.24 -12.45
C LEU A 331 9.86 6.91 -13.43
N ASN A 332 9.69 6.72 -14.74
CA ASN A 332 10.56 7.34 -15.74
C ASN A 332 10.51 8.88 -15.68
N ILE A 333 9.34 9.46 -15.43
CA ILE A 333 9.18 10.91 -15.25
C ILE A 333 9.90 11.37 -13.97
N LEU A 334 9.67 10.67 -12.85
CA LEU A 334 10.31 11.00 -11.57
C LEU A 334 11.84 10.89 -11.64
N LEU A 335 12.38 9.91 -12.36
CA LEU A 335 13.82 9.72 -12.55
C LEU A 335 14.48 10.81 -13.41
N LYS A 336 13.74 11.45 -14.31
CA LYS A 336 14.24 12.58 -15.11
C LYS A 336 14.38 13.87 -14.29
N ASN A 337 13.52 14.06 -13.29
CA ASN A 337 13.44 15.28 -12.49
C ASN A 337 14.28 15.20 -11.19
N GLN A 338 15.55 14.78 -11.28
CA GLN A 338 16.37 14.49 -10.08
C GLN A 338 16.56 15.68 -9.14
N GLY A 339 16.52 15.44 -7.83
CA GLY A 339 16.92 16.40 -6.78
C GLY A 339 16.09 16.34 -5.50
N GLU A 340 14.77 16.20 -5.60
CA GLU A 340 13.85 16.38 -4.45
C GLU A 340 12.88 15.20 -4.23
N HIS A 341 12.77 14.28 -5.18
CA HIS A 341 11.73 13.23 -5.20
C HIS A 341 12.16 11.85 -4.68
N GLN A 342 13.23 11.73 -3.90
CA GLN A 342 13.73 10.41 -3.47
C GLN A 342 12.64 9.56 -2.77
N SER A 343 11.75 10.17 -2.00
CA SER A 343 10.65 9.45 -1.36
C SER A 343 9.62 8.92 -2.35
N ASP A 344 9.32 9.67 -3.42
CA ASP A 344 8.30 9.30 -4.40
C ASP A 344 8.84 8.27 -5.40
N ILE A 345 10.16 8.30 -5.66
CA ILE A 345 10.88 7.23 -6.35
C ILE A 345 10.79 5.93 -5.54
N ALA A 346 11.06 5.96 -4.22
CA ALA A 346 10.93 4.79 -3.37
C ALA A 346 9.51 4.21 -3.35
N LYS A 347 8.47 5.07 -3.25
CA LYS A 347 7.06 4.64 -3.36
C LYS A 347 6.75 4.01 -4.71
N SER A 348 7.24 4.60 -5.80
CA SER A 348 7.04 4.10 -7.16
C SER A 348 7.70 2.73 -7.36
N TYR A 349 8.92 2.54 -6.86
CA TYR A 349 9.57 1.23 -6.86
C TYR A 349 8.78 0.18 -6.08
N GLN A 350 8.22 0.52 -4.92
CA GLN A 350 7.37 -0.42 -4.18
C GLN A 350 6.10 -0.83 -4.95
N LYS A 351 5.49 0.10 -5.69
CA LYS A 351 4.32 -0.20 -6.52
C LYS A 351 4.68 -1.08 -7.71
N LEU A 352 5.78 -0.81 -8.38
CA LEU A 352 6.31 -1.69 -9.43
C LEU A 352 6.60 -3.08 -8.87
N ALA A 353 7.34 -3.16 -7.75
CA ALA A 353 7.65 -4.43 -7.09
C ALA A 353 6.39 -5.22 -6.72
N SER A 354 5.39 -4.56 -6.15
CA SER A 354 4.09 -5.17 -5.84
C SER A 354 3.34 -5.64 -7.10
N THR A 355 3.47 -4.91 -8.21
CA THR A 355 2.82 -5.26 -9.48
C THR A 355 3.51 -6.46 -10.13
N TYR A 356 4.84 -6.52 -10.10
CA TYR A 356 5.61 -7.69 -10.52
C TYR A 356 5.30 -8.92 -9.66
N PHE A 357 5.18 -8.74 -8.34
CA PHE A 357 4.76 -9.80 -7.43
C PHE A 357 3.39 -10.37 -7.81
N SER A 358 2.39 -9.52 -8.06
CA SER A 358 1.06 -9.96 -8.52
C SER A 358 1.07 -10.64 -9.89
N LEU A 359 2.08 -10.39 -10.73
CA LEU A 359 2.29 -11.07 -12.01
C LEU A 359 3.11 -12.38 -11.88
N GLY A 360 3.50 -12.80 -10.68
CA GLY A 360 4.37 -13.97 -10.45
C GLY A 360 5.84 -13.75 -10.81
N ARG A 361 6.23 -12.52 -11.17
CA ARG A 361 7.60 -12.14 -11.56
C ARG A 361 8.42 -11.76 -10.34
N PHE A 362 8.77 -12.77 -9.53
CA PHE A 362 9.35 -12.56 -8.20
C PHE A 362 10.76 -11.96 -8.21
N ASN A 363 11.60 -12.32 -9.18
CA ASN A 363 12.97 -11.78 -9.25
C ASN A 363 12.97 -10.26 -9.52
N GLU A 364 12.15 -9.80 -10.46
CA GLU A 364 11.98 -8.37 -10.74
C GLU A 364 11.36 -7.65 -9.54
N SER A 365 10.41 -8.29 -8.86
CA SER A 365 9.84 -7.76 -7.61
C SER A 365 10.91 -7.53 -6.54
N LEU A 366 11.82 -8.50 -6.34
CA LEU A 366 12.93 -8.37 -5.40
C LEU A 366 13.87 -7.22 -5.78
N THR A 367 14.24 -7.09 -7.06
CA THR A 367 15.10 -5.98 -7.53
C THR A 367 14.51 -4.63 -7.14
N PHE A 368 13.24 -4.40 -7.49
CA PHE A 368 12.59 -3.12 -7.19
C PHE A 368 12.35 -2.89 -5.69
N TYR A 369 12.04 -3.93 -4.90
CA TYR A 369 11.95 -3.77 -3.45
C TYR A 369 13.32 -3.45 -2.83
N ASN A 370 14.40 -4.07 -3.30
CA ASN A 370 15.75 -3.77 -2.82
C ASN A 370 16.18 -2.34 -3.15
N ASP A 371 15.86 -1.85 -4.35
CA ASP A 371 16.08 -0.44 -4.70
C ASP A 371 15.27 0.52 -3.81
N ALA A 372 14.01 0.17 -3.50
CA ALA A 372 13.20 0.95 -2.57
C ALA A 372 13.77 0.96 -1.14
N VAL A 373 14.28 -0.18 -0.65
CA VAL A 373 14.96 -0.26 0.66
C VAL A 373 16.19 0.62 0.68
N ARG A 374 17.05 0.56 -0.36
CA ARG A 374 18.29 1.36 -0.42
C ARG A 374 18.01 2.85 -0.28
N ILE A 375 16.99 3.35 -0.97
CA ILE A 375 16.58 4.76 -0.87
C ILE A 375 15.99 5.06 0.51
N ALA A 376 15.14 4.17 1.04
CA ALA A 376 14.54 4.35 2.36
C ALA A 376 15.58 4.42 3.48
N ILE A 377 16.60 3.55 3.46
CA ILE A 377 17.70 3.56 4.42
C ILE A 377 18.49 4.88 4.31
N GLY A 378 18.84 5.30 3.09
CA GLY A 378 19.58 6.54 2.88
C GLY A 378 18.84 7.79 3.39
N LYS A 379 17.51 7.79 3.38
CA LYS A 379 16.69 8.93 3.80
C LYS A 379 16.29 8.90 5.28
N PHE A 380 15.90 7.75 5.80
CA PHE A 380 15.28 7.64 7.13
C PHE A 380 16.13 6.89 8.16
N GLY A 381 17.25 6.28 7.73
CA GLY A 381 18.03 5.35 8.54
C GLY A 381 17.49 3.91 8.48
N GLU A 382 18.34 2.95 8.89
CA GLU A 382 18.04 1.52 8.81
C GLU A 382 16.93 1.09 9.77
N ASP A 383 16.84 1.73 10.95
CA ASP A 383 15.88 1.38 12.01
C ASP A 383 14.52 2.09 11.87
N HIS A 384 14.24 2.70 10.71
CA HIS A 384 12.97 3.38 10.51
C HIS A 384 11.82 2.40 10.20
N PRO A 385 10.60 2.56 10.76
CA PRO A 385 9.45 1.67 10.51
C PRO A 385 9.09 1.48 9.03
N TYR A 386 9.38 2.48 8.19
CA TYR A 386 9.20 2.39 6.74
C TYR A 386 10.11 1.32 6.11
N VAL A 387 11.36 1.18 6.56
CA VAL A 387 12.30 0.15 6.11
C VAL A 387 11.77 -1.24 6.50
N ALA A 388 11.29 -1.41 7.74
CA ALA A 388 10.67 -2.65 8.21
C ALA A 388 9.46 -3.07 7.35
N ALA A 389 8.65 -2.10 6.90
CA ALA A 389 7.53 -2.39 6.01
C ALA A 389 7.98 -2.96 4.65
N ILE A 390 9.12 -2.51 4.11
CA ILE A 390 9.66 -3.05 2.86
C ILE A 390 10.31 -4.42 3.08
N TYR A 391 11.05 -4.63 4.18
CA TYR A 391 11.60 -5.94 4.52
C TYR A 391 10.51 -7.03 4.65
N SER A 392 9.39 -6.71 5.30
CA SER A 392 8.24 -7.63 5.38
C SER A 392 7.66 -7.94 3.98
N LYS A 393 7.67 -6.99 3.03
CA LYS A 393 7.28 -7.26 1.63
C LYS A 393 8.29 -8.16 0.91
N ILE A 394 9.59 -7.91 1.07
CA ILE A 394 10.65 -8.77 0.51
C ILE A 394 10.53 -10.20 1.07
N GLY A 395 10.31 -10.32 2.38
CA GLY A 395 10.08 -11.61 3.03
C GLY A 395 8.89 -12.36 2.44
N ARG A 396 7.79 -11.66 2.13
CA ARG A 396 6.64 -12.24 1.41
C ARG A 396 7.00 -12.69 0.00
N VAL A 397 7.84 -11.97 -0.73
CA VAL A 397 8.31 -12.40 -2.05
C VAL A 397 9.11 -13.70 -1.93
N TYR A 398 10.07 -13.77 -1.01
CA TYR A 398 10.82 -15.00 -0.74
C TYR A 398 9.92 -16.15 -0.30
N TYR A 399 8.91 -15.89 0.53
CA TYR A 399 7.93 -16.88 0.94
C TYR A 399 7.17 -17.46 -0.26
N SER A 400 6.72 -16.62 -1.19
CA SER A 400 6.06 -17.06 -2.42
C SER A 400 7.00 -17.81 -3.36
N MET A 401 8.31 -17.52 -3.32
CA MET A 401 9.34 -18.29 -4.01
C MET A 401 9.73 -19.59 -3.28
N LYS A 402 9.17 -19.83 -2.08
CA LYS A 402 9.46 -20.97 -1.18
C LYS A 402 10.90 -20.99 -0.65
N SER A 403 11.57 -19.85 -0.75
CA SER A 403 12.84 -19.54 -0.09
C SER A 403 12.57 -19.17 1.38
N TYR A 404 12.11 -20.14 2.17
CA TYR A 404 11.62 -19.89 3.53
C TYR A 404 12.72 -19.42 4.49
N LYS A 405 13.97 -19.82 4.28
CA LYS A 405 15.12 -19.36 5.09
C LYS A 405 15.40 -17.88 4.87
N GLU A 406 15.36 -17.43 3.62
CA GLU A 406 15.53 -16.04 3.22
C GLU A 406 14.33 -15.18 3.66
N ALA A 407 13.12 -15.71 3.52
CA ALA A 407 11.91 -15.08 4.04
C ALA A 407 12.02 -14.83 5.56
N LEU A 408 12.46 -15.85 6.31
CA LEU A 408 12.66 -15.78 7.75
C LEU A 408 13.60 -14.64 8.14
N VAL A 409 14.76 -14.52 7.47
CA VAL A 409 15.74 -13.45 7.74
C VAL A 409 15.11 -12.07 7.54
N MET A 410 14.37 -11.86 6.46
CA MET A 410 13.76 -10.55 6.15
C MET A 410 12.64 -10.18 7.13
N HIS A 411 11.79 -11.14 7.50
CA HIS A 411 10.76 -10.90 8.51
C HIS A 411 11.35 -10.69 9.91
N GLN A 412 12.46 -11.35 10.27
CA GLN A 412 13.17 -11.10 11.53
C GLN A 412 13.75 -9.69 11.59
N LYS A 413 14.35 -9.19 10.50
CA LYS A 413 14.79 -7.78 10.40
C LYS A 413 13.63 -6.82 10.61
N ALA A 414 12.50 -7.05 9.95
CA ALA A 414 11.30 -6.23 10.11
C ALA A 414 10.74 -6.27 11.55
N LEU A 415 10.73 -7.45 12.19
CA LEU A 415 10.28 -7.62 13.57
C LEU A 415 11.16 -6.84 14.54
N LYS A 416 12.49 -6.92 14.41
CA LYS A 416 13.44 -6.21 15.27
C LYS A 416 13.16 -4.71 15.27
N ILE A 417 13.14 -4.09 14.09
CA ILE A 417 12.88 -2.65 13.91
C ILE A 417 11.51 -2.25 14.51
N ARG A 418 10.45 -3.01 14.20
CA ARG A 418 9.10 -2.72 14.70
C ARG A 418 9.03 -2.82 16.23
N THR A 419 9.78 -3.75 16.82
CA THR A 419 9.80 -3.98 18.27
C THR A 419 10.53 -2.84 18.98
N GLU A 420 11.67 -2.41 18.46
CA GLU A 420 12.43 -1.28 19.00
C GLU A 420 11.67 0.04 18.89
N PHE A 421 10.98 0.29 17.78
CA PHE A 421 10.27 1.55 17.55
C PHE A 421 8.90 1.61 18.26
N HIS A 422 8.11 0.53 18.23
CA HIS A 422 6.73 0.56 18.72
C HIS A 422 6.50 -0.16 20.06
N GLY A 423 7.50 -0.92 20.55
CA GLY A 423 7.36 -1.81 21.70
C GLY A 423 6.67 -3.14 21.38
N GLU A 424 6.89 -4.13 22.25
CA GLU A 424 6.44 -5.53 22.12
C GLU A 424 4.92 -5.69 21.91
N TYR A 425 4.12 -4.76 22.43
CA TYR A 425 2.65 -4.83 22.44
C TYR A 425 1.99 -4.23 21.20
N ASN A 426 2.78 -3.77 20.21
CA ASN A 426 2.23 -3.15 19.02
C ASN A 426 1.67 -4.15 18.00
N LYS A 427 0.54 -3.79 17.36
CA LYS A 427 -0.12 -4.56 16.31
C LYS A 427 0.83 -5.04 15.20
N GLN A 428 1.77 -4.21 14.77
CA GLN A 428 2.70 -4.54 13.70
C GLN A 428 3.76 -5.56 14.15
N VAL A 429 4.14 -5.54 15.43
CA VAL A 429 5.06 -6.54 16.02
C VAL A 429 4.36 -7.89 16.08
N ILE A 430 3.14 -7.93 16.59
CA ILE A 430 2.28 -9.12 16.63
C ILE A 430 2.09 -9.72 15.22
N LYS A 431 1.76 -8.88 14.23
CA LYS A 431 1.64 -9.33 12.83
C LYS A 431 2.95 -9.94 12.31
N SER A 432 4.09 -9.32 12.60
CA SER A 432 5.40 -9.84 12.18
C SER A 432 5.71 -11.18 12.82
N ARG A 433 5.34 -11.38 14.09
CA ARG A 433 5.45 -12.68 14.78
C ARG A 433 4.61 -13.75 14.09
N ASN A 434 3.35 -13.47 13.77
CA ASN A 434 2.50 -14.42 13.05
C ASN A 434 3.06 -14.75 11.66
N GLU A 435 3.57 -13.76 10.92
CA GLU A 435 4.24 -13.98 9.62
C GLU A 435 5.46 -14.92 9.77
N ILE A 436 6.28 -14.73 10.80
CA ILE A 436 7.42 -15.61 11.08
C ILE A 436 6.95 -17.01 11.51
N ALA A 437 5.85 -17.12 12.26
CA ALA A 437 5.31 -18.42 12.66
C ALA A 437 4.90 -19.23 11.44
N ARG A 438 4.16 -18.62 10.50
CA ARG A 438 3.81 -19.23 9.21
C ARG A 438 5.03 -19.62 8.38
N ILE A 439 6.16 -18.93 8.52
CA ILE A 439 7.40 -19.35 7.85
C ILE A 439 7.99 -20.58 8.53
N TYR A 440 7.96 -20.65 9.86
CA TYR A 440 8.40 -21.83 10.60
C TYR A 440 7.57 -23.08 10.30
N THR A 441 6.27 -22.96 9.98
CA THR A 441 5.45 -24.11 9.56
C THR A 441 5.87 -24.70 8.23
N MET A 442 6.56 -23.91 7.39
CA MET A 442 7.04 -24.35 6.08
C MET A 442 8.48 -24.87 6.14
N LEU A 443 9.14 -24.76 7.29
CA LEU A 443 10.48 -25.30 7.51
C LEU A 443 10.35 -26.61 8.28
N ASP A 444 10.87 -27.70 7.71
CA ASP A 444 10.94 -28.99 8.40
C ASP A 444 11.56 -28.83 9.81
N ASP A 445 10.98 -29.53 10.79
CA ASP A 445 11.37 -29.58 12.20
C ASP A 445 11.11 -28.31 13.06
N LYS A 446 10.39 -27.29 12.55
CA LYS A 446 10.15 -26.03 13.30
C LYS A 446 8.72 -25.77 13.77
N HIS A 447 7.83 -26.77 13.69
CA HIS A 447 6.43 -26.63 14.13
C HIS A 447 6.29 -26.26 15.61
N SER A 448 7.15 -26.79 16.49
CA SER A 448 7.16 -26.45 17.92
C SER A 448 7.50 -24.98 18.18
N GLN A 449 8.46 -24.42 17.44
CA GLN A 449 8.85 -23.01 17.50
C GLN A 449 7.73 -22.11 16.97
N ALA A 450 7.07 -22.53 15.88
CA ALA A 450 5.92 -21.84 15.32
C ALA A 450 4.77 -21.75 16.35
N LEU A 451 4.39 -22.87 16.95
CA LEU A 451 3.34 -22.91 17.99
C LEU A 451 3.68 -22.08 19.21
N MET A 452 4.93 -22.12 19.70
CA MET A 452 5.36 -21.30 20.83
C MET A 452 5.19 -19.80 20.55
N MET A 453 5.56 -19.38 19.34
CA MET A 453 5.46 -17.98 18.97
C MET A 453 4.01 -17.54 18.72
N LEU A 454 3.17 -18.39 18.13
CA LEU A 454 1.73 -18.13 18.00
C LEU A 454 1.03 -18.07 19.36
N LYS A 455 1.35 -18.96 20.31
CA LYS A 455 0.81 -18.91 21.68
C LYS A 455 1.18 -17.60 22.38
N THR A 456 2.42 -17.14 22.21
CA THR A 456 2.86 -15.84 22.74
C THR A 456 2.10 -14.68 22.09
N SER A 457 1.95 -14.70 20.76
CA SER A 457 1.19 -13.71 20.00
C SER A 457 -0.28 -13.67 20.41
N LEU A 458 -0.90 -14.84 20.59
CA LEU A 458 -2.28 -15.00 21.04
C LEU A 458 -2.49 -14.37 22.42
N GLN A 459 -1.60 -14.65 23.37
CA GLN A 459 -1.70 -14.06 24.71
C GLN A 459 -1.61 -12.53 24.69
N LEU A 460 -0.70 -11.98 23.88
CA LEU A 460 -0.57 -10.53 23.72
C LEU A 460 -1.83 -9.93 23.09
N GLN A 461 -2.38 -10.57 22.05
CA GLN A 461 -3.60 -10.11 21.40
C GLN A 461 -4.81 -10.16 22.33
N LEU A 462 -4.96 -11.23 23.13
CA LEU A 462 -6.03 -11.34 24.12
C LEU A 462 -5.96 -10.20 25.15
N ASN A 463 -4.75 -9.82 25.58
CA ASN A 463 -4.55 -8.71 26.51
C ASN A 463 -4.83 -7.34 25.86
N CYS A 464 -4.41 -7.13 24.61
CA CYS A 464 -4.54 -5.83 23.94
C CYS A 464 -5.93 -5.57 23.34
N TYR A 465 -6.58 -6.61 22.80
CA TYR A 465 -7.79 -6.48 21.98
C TYR A 465 -8.99 -7.23 22.54
N GLY A 466 -8.79 -8.05 23.59
CA GLY A 466 -9.83 -8.93 24.12
C GLY A 466 -10.13 -10.13 23.22
N LYS A 467 -11.04 -10.99 23.69
CA LYS A 467 -11.36 -12.27 23.04
C LYS A 467 -12.05 -12.13 21.66
N ASN A 468 -12.78 -11.04 21.44
CA ASN A 468 -13.57 -10.83 20.22
C ASN A 468 -12.83 -9.95 19.20
N SER A 469 -11.65 -10.38 18.77
CA SER A 469 -10.81 -9.63 17.82
C SER A 469 -10.46 -10.49 16.60
N SER A 470 -10.44 -9.88 15.42
CA SER A 470 -10.02 -10.54 14.17
C SER A 470 -8.58 -11.05 14.23
N TYR A 471 -7.69 -10.43 15.02
CA TYR A 471 -6.32 -10.93 15.22
C TYR A 471 -6.30 -12.26 15.96
N VAL A 472 -7.15 -12.40 16.99
CA VAL A 472 -7.26 -13.61 17.79
C VAL A 472 -7.81 -14.75 16.93
N ALA A 473 -8.84 -14.49 16.13
CA ALA A 473 -9.38 -15.47 15.17
C ALA A 473 -8.30 -15.92 14.16
N GLY A 474 -7.59 -14.98 13.55
CA GLY A 474 -6.51 -15.30 12.60
C GLY A 474 -5.37 -16.11 13.22
N THR A 475 -5.03 -15.87 14.49
CA THR A 475 -3.99 -16.63 15.19
C THR A 475 -4.44 -18.07 15.50
N TYR A 476 -5.71 -18.28 15.85
CA TYR A 476 -6.27 -19.62 15.99
C TYR A 476 -6.28 -20.38 14.65
N ILE A 477 -6.62 -19.71 13.54
CA ILE A 477 -6.53 -20.30 12.20
C ILE A 477 -5.09 -20.71 11.88
N ASP A 478 -4.11 -19.84 12.15
CA ASP A 478 -2.69 -20.15 11.94
C ASP A 478 -2.27 -21.37 12.77
N MET A 479 -2.73 -21.49 14.02
CA MET A 479 -2.46 -22.67 14.86
C MET A 479 -3.12 -23.94 14.31
N ALA A 480 -4.35 -23.83 13.79
CA ALA A 480 -5.06 -24.95 13.18
C ALA A 480 -4.28 -25.54 12.00
N TYR A 481 -3.70 -24.70 11.14
CA TYR A 481 -2.86 -25.17 10.03
C TYR A 481 -1.64 -25.97 10.51
N ILE A 482 -1.03 -25.59 11.64
CA ILE A 482 0.10 -26.35 12.22
C ILE A 482 -0.37 -27.72 12.68
N TYR A 483 -1.45 -27.75 13.47
CA TYR A 483 -1.98 -29.01 13.97
C TYR A 483 -2.46 -29.93 12.83
N MET A 484 -3.00 -29.38 11.74
CA MET A 484 -3.29 -30.14 10.52
C MET A 484 -2.02 -30.75 9.91
N SER A 485 -0.93 -29.99 9.82
CA SER A 485 0.36 -30.46 9.31
C SER A 485 0.94 -31.58 10.19
N ASP A 486 0.78 -31.47 11.51
CA ASP A 486 1.18 -32.47 12.51
C ASP A 486 0.24 -33.69 12.57
N LYS A 487 -0.79 -33.75 11.72
CA LYS A 487 -1.87 -34.76 11.75
C LYS A 487 -2.65 -34.81 13.08
N ALA A 488 -2.56 -33.75 13.91
CA ALA A 488 -3.33 -33.54 15.13
C ALA A 488 -4.70 -32.92 14.79
N PHE A 489 -5.55 -33.72 14.12
CA PHE A 489 -6.80 -33.20 13.53
C PHE A 489 -7.82 -32.69 14.55
N ASP A 490 -7.89 -33.28 15.75
CA ASP A 490 -8.81 -32.85 16.80
C ASP A 490 -8.42 -31.47 17.35
N ASP A 491 -7.13 -31.26 17.66
CA ASP A 491 -6.60 -29.95 18.06
C ASP A 491 -6.81 -28.90 16.97
N ALA A 492 -6.63 -29.28 15.70
CA ALA A 492 -6.88 -28.38 14.57
C ALA A 492 -8.36 -27.97 14.47
N ALA A 493 -9.28 -28.92 14.68
CA ALA A 493 -10.71 -28.66 14.67
C ALA A 493 -11.11 -27.73 15.82
N ASP A 494 -10.57 -27.95 17.02
CA ASP A 494 -10.81 -27.09 18.19
C ASP A 494 -10.37 -25.64 17.94
N MET A 495 -9.18 -25.44 17.36
CA MET A 495 -8.70 -24.10 17.02
C MET A 495 -9.59 -23.43 15.95
N CYS A 496 -10.01 -24.16 14.91
CA CYS A 496 -10.94 -23.64 13.91
C CYS A 496 -12.30 -23.29 14.51
N GLN A 497 -12.80 -24.06 15.48
CA GLN A 497 -14.06 -23.78 16.15
C GLN A 497 -13.98 -22.54 17.05
N GLU A 498 -12.89 -22.34 17.79
CA GLU A 498 -12.68 -21.10 18.54
C GLU A 498 -12.57 -19.88 17.62
N ALA A 499 -11.84 -20.00 16.50
CA ALA A 499 -11.78 -18.96 15.48
C ALA A 499 -13.16 -18.64 14.89
N LEU A 500 -13.98 -19.67 14.60
CA LEU A 500 -15.33 -19.50 14.06
C LEU A 500 -16.26 -18.80 15.06
N LYS A 501 -16.22 -19.19 16.35
CA LYS A 501 -17.00 -18.53 17.42
C LYS A 501 -16.68 -17.05 17.54
N ILE A 502 -15.42 -16.66 17.34
CA ILE A 502 -14.99 -15.26 17.35
C ILE A 502 -15.47 -14.57 16.08
N SER A 503 -15.26 -15.19 14.93
CA SER A 503 -15.59 -14.63 13.61
C SER A 503 -17.05 -14.22 13.53
N LEU A 504 -17.97 -15.07 13.98
CA LEU A 504 -19.41 -14.81 13.99
C LEU A 504 -19.85 -13.61 14.87
N LYS A 505 -18.96 -13.07 15.71
CA LYS A 505 -19.21 -11.89 16.57
C LYS A 505 -18.60 -10.61 16.03
N LEU A 506 -17.84 -10.66 14.94
CA LEU A 506 -17.21 -9.50 14.31
C LEU A 506 -18.24 -8.72 13.44
N PRO A 507 -17.95 -7.46 13.05
CA PRO A 507 -18.75 -6.74 12.06
C PRO A 507 -18.87 -7.52 10.74
N SER A 508 -19.98 -7.34 10.00
CA SER A 508 -20.43 -8.22 8.90
C SER A 508 -19.34 -8.62 7.89
N ASP A 509 -18.56 -7.65 7.41
CA ASP A 509 -17.60 -7.91 6.32
C ASP A 509 -16.37 -8.70 6.81
N GLU A 510 -15.87 -8.39 8.01
CA GLU A 510 -14.76 -9.14 8.64
C GLU A 510 -15.23 -10.51 9.14
N SER A 511 -16.45 -10.58 9.71
CA SER A 511 -17.07 -11.83 10.18
C SER A 511 -17.15 -12.86 9.06
N ASN A 512 -17.65 -12.45 7.90
CA ASN A 512 -17.86 -13.33 6.76
C ASN A 512 -16.53 -13.86 6.17
N GLN A 513 -15.47 -13.03 6.16
CA GLN A 513 -14.17 -13.46 5.63
C GLN A 513 -13.55 -14.58 6.48
N TYR A 514 -13.43 -14.39 7.80
CA TYR A 514 -12.81 -15.39 8.68
C TYR A 514 -13.72 -16.61 8.90
N ALA A 515 -15.05 -16.41 8.94
CA ALA A 515 -15.99 -17.53 9.04
C ALA A 515 -15.88 -18.47 7.83
N ALA A 516 -15.78 -17.92 6.61
CA ALA A 516 -15.58 -18.71 5.40
C ALA A 516 -14.27 -19.53 5.46
N GLU A 517 -13.17 -18.91 5.91
CA GLU A 517 -11.88 -19.60 6.06
C GLU A 517 -11.95 -20.71 7.12
N CYS A 518 -12.62 -20.47 8.25
CA CYS A 518 -12.84 -21.50 9.27
C CYS A 518 -13.67 -22.69 8.72
N TYR A 519 -14.73 -22.41 7.96
CA TYR A 519 -15.53 -23.46 7.32
C TYR A 519 -14.72 -24.26 6.30
N TYR A 520 -13.90 -23.60 5.49
CA TYR A 520 -13.00 -24.29 4.55
C TYR A 520 -12.01 -25.21 5.29
N ASN A 521 -11.38 -24.72 6.35
CA ASN A 521 -10.41 -25.50 7.12
C ASN A 521 -11.07 -26.68 7.85
N LEU A 522 -12.24 -26.48 8.47
CA LEU A 522 -13.02 -27.58 9.05
C LEU A 522 -13.43 -28.62 8.00
N GLY A 523 -13.83 -28.17 6.80
CA GLY A 523 -14.11 -29.06 5.69
C GLY A 523 -12.90 -29.91 5.29
N SER A 524 -11.72 -29.29 5.24
CA SER A 524 -10.46 -29.98 4.94
C SER A 524 -10.08 -30.99 6.03
N ILE A 525 -10.22 -30.62 7.30
CA ILE A 525 -9.97 -31.50 8.45
C ILE A 525 -10.88 -32.73 8.40
N TYR A 526 -12.18 -32.53 8.20
CA TYR A 526 -13.14 -33.63 8.09
C TYR A 526 -12.87 -34.52 6.87
N ALA A 527 -12.50 -33.92 5.73
CA ALA A 527 -12.14 -34.68 4.54
C ALA A 527 -10.89 -35.55 4.78
N LEU A 528 -9.88 -35.03 5.50
CA LEU A 528 -8.70 -35.78 5.93
C LEU A 528 -9.03 -36.91 6.93
N GLN A 529 -10.06 -36.74 7.75
CA GLN A 529 -10.57 -37.79 8.65
C GLN A 529 -11.54 -38.79 7.96
N ASN A 530 -11.82 -38.64 6.66
CA ASN A 530 -12.85 -39.42 5.92
C ASN A 530 -14.31 -39.12 6.33
N HIS A 531 -14.57 -38.05 7.07
CA HIS A 531 -15.91 -37.56 7.39
C HIS A 531 -16.46 -36.73 6.21
N PHE A 532 -16.73 -37.40 5.09
CA PHE A 532 -16.99 -36.75 3.81
C PHE A 532 -18.28 -35.91 3.78
N ASN A 533 -19.34 -36.34 4.48
CA ASN A 533 -20.61 -35.60 4.52
C ASN A 533 -20.46 -34.29 5.28
N GLU A 534 -19.77 -34.32 6.42
CA GLU A 534 -19.42 -33.18 7.23
C GLU A 534 -18.50 -32.22 6.45
N ALA A 535 -17.53 -32.76 5.72
CA ALA A 535 -16.64 -31.98 4.86
C ALA A 535 -17.42 -31.18 3.80
N ILE A 536 -18.28 -31.87 3.03
CA ILE A 536 -19.14 -31.25 2.00
C ILE A 536 -20.05 -30.18 2.64
N SER A 537 -20.61 -30.46 3.83
CA SER A 537 -21.45 -29.49 4.56
C SER A 537 -20.68 -28.22 4.90
N MET A 538 -19.45 -28.34 5.41
CA MET A 538 -18.63 -27.18 5.76
C MET A 538 -18.18 -26.41 4.50
N TYR A 539 -17.78 -27.10 3.43
CA TYR A 539 -17.45 -26.46 2.15
C TYR A 539 -18.63 -25.68 1.57
N GLN A 540 -19.84 -26.21 1.65
CA GLN A 540 -21.04 -25.50 1.21
C GLN A 540 -21.30 -24.23 2.05
N LYS A 541 -21.06 -24.27 3.36
CA LYS A 541 -21.13 -23.08 4.22
C LYS A 541 -20.09 -22.04 3.84
N CYS A 542 -18.85 -22.44 3.56
CA CYS A 542 -17.80 -21.53 3.06
C CYS A 542 -18.26 -20.78 1.80
N ILE A 543 -18.79 -21.51 0.81
CA ILE A 543 -19.24 -20.92 -0.47
C ILE A 543 -20.42 -19.96 -0.24
N ASN A 544 -21.39 -20.33 0.59
CA ASN A 544 -22.56 -19.49 0.84
C ASN A 544 -22.16 -18.15 1.49
N VAL A 545 -21.32 -18.20 2.52
CA VAL A 545 -20.82 -16.99 3.19
C VAL A 545 -20.05 -16.07 2.23
N ARG A 546 -19.29 -16.65 1.29
CA ARG A 546 -18.54 -15.87 0.29
C ARG A 546 -19.44 -15.25 -0.79
N LYS A 547 -20.49 -15.95 -1.21
CA LYS A 547 -21.47 -15.40 -2.16
C LYS A 547 -22.26 -14.23 -1.56
N GLU A 548 -22.56 -14.27 -0.26
CA GLU A 548 -23.19 -13.15 0.45
C GLU A 548 -22.35 -11.86 0.44
N LEU A 549 -21.03 -11.96 0.22
CA LEU A 549 -20.12 -10.82 0.08
C LEU A 549 -20.02 -10.25 -1.34
N ASP A 550 -20.88 -10.70 -2.27
CA ASP A 550 -20.79 -10.40 -3.72
C ASP A 550 -19.41 -10.76 -4.33
N ASP A 551 -18.71 -11.72 -3.69
CA ASP A 551 -17.39 -12.21 -4.08
C ASP A 551 -17.54 -13.50 -4.91
N GLU A 552 -18.41 -13.48 -5.93
CA GLU A 552 -18.73 -14.68 -6.74
C GLU A 552 -17.54 -15.24 -7.54
N SER A 553 -16.47 -14.46 -7.66
CA SER A 553 -15.23 -14.84 -8.34
C SER A 553 -14.05 -15.04 -7.39
N SER A 554 -14.30 -15.23 -6.10
CA SER A 554 -13.26 -15.43 -5.10
C SER A 554 -12.40 -16.66 -5.40
N ASN A 555 -11.08 -16.52 -5.21
CA ASN A 555 -10.15 -17.65 -5.28
C ASN A 555 -10.55 -18.78 -4.30
N ILE A 556 -11.02 -18.43 -3.09
CA ILE A 556 -11.42 -19.43 -2.09
C ILE A 556 -12.64 -20.25 -2.53
N ILE A 557 -13.57 -19.67 -3.30
CA ILE A 557 -14.71 -20.42 -3.84
C ILE A 557 -14.21 -21.45 -4.86
N ALA A 558 -13.27 -21.05 -5.73
CA ALA A 558 -12.69 -21.96 -6.70
C ALA A 558 -11.94 -23.11 -6.02
N ILE A 559 -11.10 -22.82 -5.01
CA ILE A 559 -10.41 -23.83 -4.21
C ILE A 559 -11.43 -24.75 -3.52
N THR A 560 -12.45 -24.19 -2.89
CA THR A 560 -13.49 -24.98 -2.18
C THR A 560 -14.22 -25.93 -3.12
N TYR A 561 -14.56 -25.50 -4.34
CA TYR A 561 -15.13 -26.39 -5.35
C TYR A 561 -14.15 -27.49 -5.78
N SER A 562 -12.86 -27.19 -5.91
CA SER A 562 -11.83 -28.19 -6.22
C SER A 562 -11.72 -29.26 -5.12
N GLU A 563 -11.71 -28.85 -3.84
CA GLU A 563 -11.70 -29.78 -2.71
C GLU A 563 -12.95 -30.66 -2.67
N MET A 564 -14.13 -30.08 -2.91
CA MET A 564 -15.37 -30.86 -3.02
C MET A 564 -15.27 -31.89 -4.15
N GLY A 565 -14.70 -31.51 -5.30
CA GLY A 565 -14.44 -32.43 -6.41
C GLY A 565 -13.52 -33.58 -6.01
N SER A 566 -12.49 -33.29 -5.21
CA SER A 566 -11.54 -34.30 -4.69
C SER A 566 -12.23 -35.24 -3.70
N VAL A 567 -13.09 -34.72 -2.82
CA VAL A 567 -13.91 -35.55 -1.91
C VAL A 567 -14.83 -36.48 -2.70
N TYR A 568 -15.55 -35.98 -3.71
CA TYR A 568 -16.40 -36.82 -4.55
C TYR A 568 -15.58 -37.86 -5.33
N ARG A 569 -14.39 -37.49 -5.81
CA ARG A 569 -13.47 -38.42 -6.48
C ARG A 569 -13.03 -39.57 -5.57
N LEU A 570 -12.67 -39.29 -4.31
CA LEU A 570 -12.34 -40.33 -3.32
C LEU A 570 -13.52 -41.25 -3.01
N GLN A 571 -14.75 -40.74 -3.10
CA GLN A 571 -15.97 -41.54 -3.00
C GLN A 571 -16.34 -42.27 -4.30
N GLN A 572 -15.53 -42.14 -5.36
CA GLN A 572 -15.79 -42.67 -6.71
C GLN A 572 -17.05 -42.11 -7.38
N LEU A 573 -17.52 -40.93 -6.93
CA LEU A 573 -18.65 -40.20 -7.50
C LEU A 573 -18.16 -39.25 -8.60
N TYR A 574 -17.71 -39.82 -9.72
CA TYR A 574 -16.99 -39.07 -10.76
C TYR A 574 -17.83 -38.00 -11.47
N GLU A 575 -19.13 -38.22 -11.66
CA GLU A 575 -20.03 -37.23 -12.28
C GLU A 575 -20.18 -35.98 -11.40
N ASP A 576 -20.36 -36.17 -10.09
CA ASP A 576 -20.41 -35.07 -9.12
C ASP A 576 -19.07 -34.34 -9.04
N ALA A 577 -17.94 -35.07 -9.08
CA ALA A 577 -16.61 -34.50 -9.11
C ALA A 577 -16.40 -33.59 -10.34
N ILE A 578 -16.80 -34.06 -11.53
CA ILE A 578 -16.74 -33.28 -12.78
C ILE A 578 -17.50 -31.95 -12.64
N LEU A 579 -18.71 -31.98 -12.09
CA LEU A 579 -19.51 -30.77 -11.89
C LEU A 579 -18.76 -29.74 -11.01
N LYS A 580 -18.15 -30.18 -9.92
CA LYS A 580 -17.42 -29.29 -9.01
C LYS A 580 -16.12 -28.77 -9.63
N TYR A 581 -15.34 -29.60 -10.31
CA TYR A 581 -14.14 -29.16 -11.01
C TYR A 581 -14.45 -28.16 -12.14
N GLN A 582 -15.53 -28.34 -12.89
CA GLN A 582 -15.96 -27.38 -13.91
C GLN A 582 -16.35 -26.02 -13.31
N LEU A 583 -17.04 -26.01 -12.16
CA LEU A 583 -17.36 -24.77 -11.44
C LEU A 583 -16.08 -24.05 -10.97
N SER A 584 -15.11 -24.80 -10.44
CA SER A 584 -13.80 -24.26 -10.05
C SER A 584 -13.05 -23.68 -11.25
N LEU A 585 -12.94 -24.44 -12.34
CA LEU A 585 -12.24 -24.06 -13.57
C LEU A 585 -12.82 -22.78 -14.19
N LYS A 586 -14.16 -22.66 -14.22
CA LYS A 586 -14.85 -21.46 -14.72
C LYS A 586 -14.45 -20.19 -13.95
N ILE A 587 -14.21 -20.29 -12.65
CA ILE A 587 -13.78 -19.15 -11.82
C ILE A 587 -12.30 -18.85 -12.08
N TYR A 588 -11.43 -19.87 -12.06
CA TYR A 588 -10.00 -19.67 -12.30
C TYR A 588 -9.67 -19.10 -13.67
N LEU A 589 -10.38 -19.52 -14.73
CA LEU A 589 -10.19 -18.96 -16.08
C LEU A 589 -10.52 -17.46 -16.16
N LYS A 590 -11.41 -16.95 -15.31
CA LYS A 590 -11.68 -15.51 -15.20
C LYS A 590 -10.60 -14.78 -14.40
N LEU A 591 -10.04 -15.41 -13.37
CA LEU A 591 -9.03 -14.82 -12.49
C LEU A 591 -7.65 -14.77 -13.15
N SER A 592 -7.16 -15.91 -13.62
CA SER A 592 -5.86 -16.04 -14.28
C SER A 592 -5.87 -17.30 -15.14
N PRO A 593 -6.04 -17.20 -16.47
CA PRO A 593 -6.18 -18.37 -17.34
C PRO A 593 -4.92 -19.22 -17.49
N TYR A 594 -3.75 -18.68 -17.16
CA TYR A 594 -2.45 -19.38 -17.21
C TYR A 594 -1.86 -19.47 -15.81
N ASN A 595 -2.36 -20.42 -15.03
CA ASN A 595 -1.87 -20.71 -13.69
C ASN A 595 -1.84 -22.23 -13.44
N TYR A 596 -1.10 -22.67 -12.42
CA TYR A 596 -0.91 -24.07 -12.10
C TYR A 596 -2.22 -24.80 -11.73
N ASP A 597 -3.14 -24.13 -11.02
CA ASP A 597 -4.44 -24.69 -10.58
C ASP A 597 -5.34 -25.04 -11.78
N VAL A 598 -5.31 -24.24 -12.84
CA VAL A 598 -6.02 -24.53 -14.09
C VAL A 598 -5.49 -25.83 -14.73
N GLY A 599 -4.17 -26.00 -14.76
CA GLY A 599 -3.55 -27.24 -15.24
C GLY A 599 -3.97 -28.46 -14.41
N TYR A 600 -4.00 -28.30 -13.07
CA TYR A 600 -4.42 -29.34 -12.13
C TYR A 600 -5.88 -29.73 -12.35
N LEU A 601 -6.79 -28.77 -12.44
CA LEU A 601 -8.21 -29.01 -12.65
C LEU A 601 -8.51 -29.75 -13.96
N TYR A 602 -7.80 -29.40 -15.04
CA TYR A 602 -7.88 -30.15 -16.29
C TYR A 602 -7.39 -31.59 -16.13
N SER A 603 -6.32 -31.83 -15.37
CA SER A 603 -5.84 -33.18 -15.07
C SER A 603 -6.89 -33.98 -14.28
N CYS A 604 -7.48 -33.39 -13.23
CA CYS A 604 -8.53 -34.03 -12.44
C CYS A 604 -9.78 -34.36 -13.28
N LEU A 605 -10.20 -33.45 -14.16
CA LEU A 605 -11.29 -33.70 -15.11
C LEU A 605 -10.94 -34.85 -16.06
N GLY A 606 -9.72 -34.86 -16.59
CA GLY A 606 -9.21 -35.94 -17.44
C GLY A 606 -9.29 -37.30 -16.75
N TYR A 607 -8.86 -37.36 -15.48
CA TYR A 607 -8.94 -38.56 -14.66
C TYR A 607 -10.40 -39.02 -14.45
N CYS A 608 -11.31 -38.11 -14.10
CA CYS A 608 -12.72 -38.47 -13.93
C CYS A 608 -13.34 -39.00 -15.23
N TYR A 609 -13.05 -38.39 -16.39
CA TYR A 609 -13.52 -38.90 -17.69
C TYR A 609 -12.91 -40.26 -18.02
N GLN A 610 -11.64 -40.48 -17.71
CA GLN A 610 -10.96 -41.76 -17.88
C GLN A 610 -11.63 -42.86 -17.04
N CYS A 611 -11.94 -42.60 -15.77
CA CYS A 611 -12.68 -43.54 -14.90
C CYS A 611 -14.10 -43.85 -15.41
N LEU A 612 -14.73 -42.90 -16.10
CA LEU A 612 -16.03 -43.10 -16.76
C LEU A 612 -15.91 -43.76 -18.15
N ASN A 613 -14.72 -44.19 -18.56
CA ASN A 613 -14.40 -44.75 -19.89
C ASN A 613 -14.65 -43.77 -21.06
N ASN A 614 -14.73 -42.47 -20.79
CA ASN A 614 -14.85 -41.43 -21.80
C ASN A 614 -13.45 -40.93 -22.21
N TYR A 615 -12.75 -41.76 -22.95
CA TYR A 615 -11.33 -41.56 -23.24
C TYR A 615 -11.03 -40.37 -24.15
N LEU A 616 -11.95 -39.99 -25.06
CA LEU A 616 -11.75 -38.83 -25.94
C LEU A 616 -11.77 -37.52 -25.15
N ASP A 617 -12.75 -37.38 -24.25
CA ASP A 617 -12.82 -36.21 -23.38
C ASP A 617 -11.66 -36.21 -22.37
N ALA A 618 -11.25 -37.38 -21.86
CA ALA A 618 -10.07 -37.50 -21.02
C ALA A 618 -8.80 -36.97 -21.69
N LEU A 619 -8.51 -37.42 -22.92
CA LEU A 619 -7.36 -36.95 -23.70
C LEU A 619 -7.42 -35.43 -23.97
N SER A 620 -8.60 -34.90 -24.32
CA SER A 620 -8.81 -33.46 -24.54
C SER A 620 -8.51 -32.63 -23.28
N MET A 621 -8.91 -33.12 -22.11
CA MET A 621 -8.60 -32.46 -20.84
C MET A 621 -7.10 -32.56 -20.50
N TYR A 622 -6.47 -33.71 -20.70
CA TYR A 622 -5.03 -33.87 -20.47
C TYR A 622 -4.18 -33.02 -21.43
N GLU A 623 -4.56 -32.89 -22.71
CA GLU A 623 -3.90 -31.97 -23.65
C GLU A 623 -4.01 -30.51 -23.19
N SER A 624 -5.17 -30.13 -22.66
CA SER A 624 -5.39 -28.80 -22.08
C SER A 624 -4.50 -28.57 -20.86
N SER A 625 -4.40 -29.57 -19.97
CA SER A 625 -3.49 -29.56 -18.82
C SER A 625 -2.02 -29.44 -19.23
N TRP A 626 -1.59 -30.26 -20.20
CA TRP A 626 -0.25 -30.26 -20.77
C TRP A 626 0.16 -28.89 -21.30
N ARG A 627 -0.74 -28.22 -22.03
CA ARG A 627 -0.49 -26.89 -22.57
C ARG A 627 -0.26 -25.86 -21.47
N ILE A 628 -1.10 -25.87 -20.44
CA ILE A 628 -0.98 -24.94 -19.31
C ILE A 628 0.34 -25.17 -18.57
N TYR A 629 0.67 -26.41 -18.21
CA TYR A 629 1.95 -26.69 -17.51
C TYR A 629 3.17 -26.37 -18.38
N SER A 630 3.11 -26.63 -19.69
CA SER A 630 4.19 -26.27 -20.62
C SER A 630 4.43 -24.76 -20.69
N GLU A 631 3.37 -23.95 -20.63
CA GLU A 631 3.47 -22.49 -20.63
C GLU A 631 3.92 -21.92 -19.27
N VAL A 632 3.50 -22.54 -18.16
CA VAL A 632 3.78 -22.04 -16.79
C VAL A 632 5.17 -22.47 -16.30
N ASP A 633 5.50 -23.77 -16.40
CA ASP A 633 6.70 -24.37 -15.81
C ASP A 633 7.75 -24.80 -16.86
N GLY A 634 7.40 -24.71 -18.14
CA GLY A 634 8.21 -25.17 -19.26
C GLY A 634 7.87 -26.61 -19.68
N ALA A 635 8.15 -26.91 -20.96
CA ALA A 635 7.86 -28.22 -21.56
C ALA A 635 8.60 -29.39 -20.87
N ASP A 636 9.74 -29.12 -20.25
CA ASP A 636 10.56 -30.13 -19.57
C ASP A 636 10.28 -30.17 -18.05
N SER A 637 9.07 -29.81 -17.62
CA SER A 637 8.67 -29.82 -16.20
C SER A 637 8.17 -31.20 -15.75
N ILE A 638 8.31 -31.50 -14.45
CA ILE A 638 7.82 -32.78 -13.88
C ILE A 638 6.30 -32.89 -14.04
N ALA A 639 5.56 -31.79 -13.90
CA ALA A 639 4.11 -31.78 -14.13
C ALA A 639 3.75 -32.19 -15.57
N VAL A 640 4.51 -31.73 -16.58
CA VAL A 640 4.33 -32.20 -17.97
C VAL A 640 4.63 -33.69 -18.10
N ALA A 641 5.64 -34.20 -17.39
CA ALA A 641 5.94 -35.63 -17.37
C ALA A 641 4.79 -36.46 -16.74
N ASP A 642 4.14 -35.97 -15.69
CA ASP A 642 2.97 -36.62 -15.07
C ASP A 642 1.76 -36.66 -16.02
N ILE A 643 1.54 -35.58 -16.79
CA ILE A 643 0.48 -35.56 -17.80
C ILE A 643 0.75 -36.56 -18.94
N TYR A 644 2.01 -36.73 -19.36
CA TYR A 644 2.35 -37.77 -20.33
C TYR A 644 2.05 -39.18 -19.82
N VAL A 645 2.23 -39.47 -18.52
CA VAL A 645 1.80 -40.75 -17.92
C VAL A 645 0.29 -40.90 -18.00
N SER A 646 -0.47 -39.85 -17.66
CA SER A 646 -1.93 -39.88 -17.69
C SER A 646 -2.50 -40.10 -19.10
N ILE A 647 -1.89 -39.47 -20.11
CA ILE A 647 -2.19 -39.69 -21.54
C ILE A 647 -1.84 -41.12 -21.96
N ALA A 648 -0.66 -41.62 -21.54
CA ALA A 648 -0.22 -42.98 -21.85
C ALA A 648 -1.16 -44.03 -21.25
N ASP A 649 -1.58 -43.86 -20.00
CA ASP A 649 -2.54 -44.74 -19.33
C ASP A 649 -3.90 -44.72 -20.03
N THR A 650 -4.33 -43.56 -20.52
CA THR A 650 -5.57 -43.45 -21.31
C THR A 650 -5.47 -44.26 -22.61
N TYR A 651 -4.34 -44.15 -23.33
CA TYR A 651 -4.10 -44.97 -24.52
C TYR A 651 -3.97 -46.46 -24.21
N ARG A 652 -3.36 -46.82 -23.07
CA ARG A 652 -3.25 -48.21 -22.60
C ARG A 652 -4.63 -48.81 -22.34
N LEU A 653 -5.53 -48.08 -21.67
CA LEU A 653 -6.91 -48.51 -21.44
C LEU A 653 -7.71 -48.69 -22.73
N GLN A 654 -7.38 -47.92 -23.78
CA GLN A 654 -7.91 -48.10 -25.14
C GLN A 654 -7.26 -49.24 -25.93
N SER A 655 -6.32 -49.99 -25.34
CA SER A 655 -5.47 -50.98 -26.04
C SER A 655 -4.60 -50.41 -27.16
N ASN A 656 -4.33 -49.09 -27.17
CA ASN A 656 -3.44 -48.43 -28.11
C ASN A 656 -2.01 -48.36 -27.55
N TYR A 657 -1.36 -49.53 -27.47
CA TYR A 657 -0.08 -49.68 -26.79
C TYR A 657 1.07 -48.90 -27.42
N ASN A 658 1.07 -48.70 -28.74
CA ASN A 658 2.14 -47.94 -29.40
C ASN A 658 2.13 -46.45 -28.97
N ASN A 659 0.93 -45.84 -28.88
CA ASN A 659 0.81 -44.48 -28.39
C ASN A 659 1.06 -44.38 -26.88
N ALA A 660 0.71 -45.42 -26.11
CA ALA A 660 1.02 -45.47 -24.68
C ALA A 660 2.54 -45.45 -24.46
N VAL A 661 3.29 -46.36 -25.11
CA VAL A 661 4.75 -46.43 -25.02
C VAL A 661 5.41 -45.11 -25.41
N SER A 662 5.01 -44.50 -26.53
CA SER A 662 5.57 -43.23 -26.97
C SER A 662 5.40 -42.09 -25.95
N ASN A 663 4.29 -42.09 -25.19
CA ASN A 663 4.09 -41.09 -24.14
C ASN A 663 4.83 -41.44 -22.83
N TYR A 664 4.94 -42.72 -22.47
CA TYR A 664 5.82 -43.15 -21.38
C TYR A 664 7.29 -42.77 -21.63
N GLU A 665 7.79 -42.90 -22.86
CA GLU A 665 9.14 -42.46 -23.27
C GLU A 665 9.34 -40.95 -23.07
N LYS A 666 8.37 -40.13 -23.48
CA LYS A 666 8.43 -38.67 -23.26
C LYS A 666 8.49 -38.32 -21.78
N SER A 667 7.65 -38.97 -20.96
CA SER A 667 7.67 -38.78 -19.51
C SER A 667 9.03 -39.16 -18.91
N PHE A 668 9.54 -40.36 -19.25
CA PHE A 668 10.80 -40.87 -18.74
C PHE A 668 11.98 -39.96 -19.11
N LYS A 669 12.05 -39.51 -20.36
CA LYS A 669 13.10 -38.59 -20.83
C LYS A 669 13.19 -37.32 -19.99
N ILE A 670 12.05 -36.68 -19.73
CA ILE A 670 12.00 -35.46 -18.90
C ILE A 670 12.50 -35.74 -17.48
N ARG A 671 12.09 -36.88 -16.89
CA ARG A 671 12.50 -37.26 -15.53
C ARG A 671 14.01 -37.52 -15.41
N VAL A 672 14.61 -38.18 -16.41
CA VAL A 672 16.06 -38.40 -16.48
C VAL A 672 16.82 -37.08 -16.60
N GLU A 673 16.40 -36.19 -17.50
CA GLU A 673 17.04 -34.88 -17.70
C GLU A 673 16.99 -34.01 -16.42
N ARG A 674 15.92 -34.16 -15.64
CA ARG A 674 15.74 -33.49 -14.34
C ARG A 674 16.43 -34.18 -13.17
N LYS A 675 17.09 -35.33 -13.40
CA LYS A 675 17.71 -36.17 -12.36
C LYS A 675 16.75 -36.54 -11.23
N SER A 676 15.47 -36.74 -11.56
CA SER A 676 14.42 -37.09 -10.59
C SER A 676 14.18 -38.60 -10.46
N VAL A 677 15.10 -39.42 -10.98
CA VAL A 677 15.02 -40.89 -11.03
C VAL A 677 16.34 -41.52 -10.59
N SER A 678 16.26 -42.66 -9.92
CA SER A 678 17.42 -43.43 -9.47
C SER A 678 17.99 -44.34 -10.58
N ASP A 679 19.27 -44.70 -10.48
CA ASP A 679 19.92 -45.62 -11.43
C ASP A 679 19.18 -46.96 -11.55
N LYS A 680 18.65 -47.47 -10.43
CA LYS A 680 17.84 -48.71 -10.42
C LYS A 680 16.54 -48.56 -11.21
N GLN A 681 15.89 -47.40 -11.12
CA GLN A 681 14.65 -47.13 -11.88
C GLN A 681 14.93 -46.97 -13.39
N ILE A 682 16.09 -46.41 -13.75
CA ILE A 682 16.55 -46.32 -15.14
C ILE A 682 16.81 -47.73 -15.70
N GLU A 683 17.47 -48.60 -14.95
CA GLU A 683 17.74 -49.99 -15.36
C GLU A 683 16.44 -50.78 -15.59
N ILE A 684 15.50 -50.71 -14.65
CA ILE A 684 14.18 -51.36 -14.79
C ILE A 684 13.43 -50.83 -16.02
N TYR A 685 13.47 -49.51 -16.26
CA TYR A 685 12.81 -48.92 -17.43
C TYR A 685 13.39 -49.48 -18.75
N HIS A 686 14.73 -49.56 -18.87
CA HIS A 686 15.37 -50.10 -20.07
C HIS A 686 15.04 -51.58 -20.30
N GLN A 687 15.00 -52.40 -19.24
CA GLN A 687 14.57 -53.80 -19.34
C GLN A 687 13.15 -53.93 -19.87
N LEU A 688 12.22 -53.08 -19.40
CA LEU A 688 10.84 -53.07 -19.89
C LEU A 688 10.74 -52.61 -21.35
N MET A 689 11.57 -51.65 -21.77
CA MET A 689 11.59 -51.21 -23.17
C MET A 689 12.14 -52.30 -24.10
N GLU A 690 13.18 -53.04 -23.68
CA GLU A 690 13.68 -54.21 -24.40
C GLU A 690 12.60 -55.31 -24.52
N GLU A 691 11.87 -55.60 -23.43
CA GLU A 691 10.73 -56.54 -23.44
C GLU A 691 9.64 -56.14 -24.45
N ILE A 692 9.44 -54.84 -24.75
CA ILE A 692 8.44 -54.36 -25.73
C ILE A 692 8.88 -54.58 -27.19
N GLU A 693 10.18 -54.54 -27.45
CA GLU A 693 10.74 -54.71 -28.80
C GLU A 693 10.78 -56.18 -29.25
N GLU A 694 10.64 -57.13 -28.31
CA GLU A 694 10.59 -58.55 -28.61
C GLU A 694 9.32 -58.97 -29.38
N HIS A 695 9.49 -59.87 -30.36
CA HIS A 695 8.45 -60.23 -31.33
C HIS A 695 7.21 -60.93 -30.73
N ASN A 696 7.31 -61.44 -29.49
CA ASN A 696 6.26 -62.14 -28.73
C ASN A 696 5.82 -61.40 -27.45
N ALA A 697 6.17 -60.12 -27.31
CA ALA A 697 5.89 -59.33 -26.12
C ALA A 697 4.39 -59.19 -25.83
N ASN A 698 3.99 -59.43 -24.57
CA ASN A 698 2.67 -59.03 -24.09
C ASN A 698 2.68 -57.52 -23.81
N LYS A 699 2.47 -56.71 -24.85
CA LYS A 699 2.51 -55.24 -24.77
C LYS A 699 1.58 -54.65 -23.70
N ALA A 700 0.46 -55.31 -23.41
CA ALA A 700 -0.46 -54.89 -22.35
C ALA A 700 0.20 -54.97 -20.97
N LEU A 701 0.83 -56.11 -20.66
CA LEU A 701 1.53 -56.33 -19.40
C LEU A 701 2.73 -55.40 -19.24
N VAL A 702 3.50 -55.18 -20.32
CA VAL A 702 4.66 -54.28 -20.22
C VAL A 702 4.23 -52.82 -20.04
N CYS A 703 3.17 -52.37 -20.72
CA CYS A 703 2.59 -51.03 -20.50
C CYS A 703 2.06 -50.85 -19.06
N GLU A 704 1.49 -51.91 -18.46
CA GLU A 704 1.07 -51.91 -17.06
C GLU A 704 2.27 -51.77 -16.10
N LYS A 705 3.35 -52.54 -16.32
CA LYS A 705 4.60 -52.39 -15.56
C LYS A 705 5.22 -50.99 -15.73
N LEU A 706 5.19 -50.42 -16.94
CA LEU A 706 5.68 -49.07 -17.21
C LEU A 706 4.86 -47.99 -16.51
N SER A 707 3.52 -48.11 -16.53
CA SER A 707 2.61 -47.25 -15.77
C SER A 707 3.00 -47.24 -14.29
N HIS A 708 3.08 -48.42 -13.68
CA HIS A 708 3.44 -48.57 -12.27
C HIS A 708 4.83 -47.98 -11.94
N LEU A 709 5.84 -48.27 -12.77
CA LEU A 709 7.19 -47.72 -12.58
C LEU A 709 7.20 -46.18 -12.64
N LEU A 710 6.50 -45.58 -13.60
CA LEU A 710 6.49 -44.12 -13.78
C LEU A 710 5.65 -43.41 -12.71
N VAL A 711 4.61 -44.05 -12.19
CA VAL A 711 3.86 -43.57 -11.01
C VAL A 711 4.77 -43.57 -9.77
N GLN A 712 5.52 -44.64 -9.52
CA GLN A 712 6.51 -44.69 -8.43
C GLN A 712 7.62 -43.63 -8.57
N MET A 713 8.03 -43.31 -9.80
CA MET A 713 8.98 -42.20 -10.05
C MET A 713 8.36 -40.83 -9.73
N ALA A 714 7.06 -40.64 -9.99
CA ALA A 714 6.35 -39.42 -9.62
C ALA A 714 6.29 -39.26 -8.08
N GLU A 715 6.03 -40.35 -7.36
CA GLU A 715 5.93 -40.36 -5.90
C GLU A 715 7.26 -40.01 -5.19
N ASN A 716 8.39 -40.48 -5.72
CA ASN A 716 9.71 -40.18 -5.14
C ASN A 716 10.21 -38.77 -5.46
N SER A 717 9.77 -38.17 -6.57
CA SER A 717 10.14 -36.79 -6.93
C SER A 717 9.56 -35.73 -5.99
N VAL A 718 8.55 -36.08 -5.18
CA VAL A 718 7.99 -35.21 -4.13
C VAL A 718 8.91 -35.14 -2.90
N ARG A 719 9.82 -36.11 -2.71
CA ARG A 719 10.79 -36.11 -1.59
C ARG A 719 12.04 -35.28 -1.87
N ASP A 720 12.40 -35.05 -3.14
CA ASP A 720 13.50 -34.17 -3.49
C ASP A 720 13.02 -32.71 -3.57
N GLY A 721 13.11 -32.04 -2.43
CA GLY A 721 13.28 -30.60 -2.11
C GLY A 721 13.26 -29.48 -3.15
N SER A 722 12.77 -29.63 -4.38
CA SER A 722 12.73 -28.60 -5.41
C SER A 722 11.48 -27.73 -5.30
N GLY A 723 10.98 -27.51 -4.08
CA GLY A 723 9.75 -26.79 -3.70
C GLY A 723 9.31 -25.73 -4.71
N LYS A 724 8.59 -26.16 -5.76
CA LYS A 724 8.09 -25.30 -6.84
C LYS A 724 6.63 -25.56 -7.21
N GLY A 725 5.99 -26.61 -6.73
CA GLY A 725 4.51 -26.73 -6.72
C GLY A 725 3.88 -26.01 -5.53
N MET A 726 2.76 -25.30 -5.71
CA MET A 726 1.91 -24.76 -4.61
C MET A 726 1.75 -25.81 -3.49
N PRO A 727 1.38 -25.43 -2.24
CA PRO A 727 1.02 -26.45 -1.27
C PRO A 727 -0.03 -27.36 -1.89
N ILE A 728 0.38 -28.61 -2.16
CA ILE A 728 -0.47 -29.70 -2.59
C ILE A 728 -1.69 -29.64 -1.68
N THR A 729 -2.90 -29.60 -2.24
CA THR A 729 -4.08 -29.52 -1.38
C THR A 729 -4.05 -30.70 -0.42
N SER A 730 -4.59 -30.50 0.79
CA SER A 730 -4.59 -31.57 1.79
C SER A 730 -5.18 -32.88 1.23
N MET A 731 -6.13 -32.75 0.30
CA MET A 731 -6.75 -33.84 -0.43
C MET A 731 -5.90 -34.40 -1.57
N GLU A 732 -5.19 -33.59 -2.35
CA GLU A 732 -4.26 -34.09 -3.38
C GLU A 732 -3.13 -34.92 -2.73
N LYS A 733 -2.67 -34.54 -1.54
CA LYS A 733 -1.70 -35.31 -0.76
C LYS A 733 -2.30 -36.63 -0.26
N LYS A 734 -3.54 -36.58 0.25
CA LYS A 734 -4.25 -37.76 0.75
C LYS A 734 -4.63 -38.74 -0.36
N GLU A 735 -5.02 -38.26 -1.53
CA GLU A 735 -5.25 -39.10 -2.71
C GLU A 735 -3.98 -39.83 -3.10
N ARG A 736 -2.83 -39.13 -3.12
CA ARG A 736 -1.52 -39.75 -3.35
C ARG A 736 -1.09 -40.72 -2.25
N GLU A 737 -1.49 -40.51 -0.99
CA GLU A 737 -1.26 -41.47 0.12
C GLU A 737 -2.19 -42.70 0.02
N ILE A 738 -3.44 -42.56 -0.42
CA ILE A 738 -4.38 -43.70 -0.57
C ILE A 738 -3.97 -44.62 -1.72
N PHE A 739 -3.38 -44.09 -2.79
CA PHE A 739 -2.76 -44.92 -3.83
C PHE A 739 -1.56 -45.73 -3.32
N GLN A 740 -0.97 -45.39 -2.15
CA GLN A 740 0.07 -46.21 -1.51
C GLN A 740 -0.49 -47.44 -0.76
N ASP A 741 -1.74 -47.39 -0.30
CA ASP A 741 -2.37 -48.43 0.53
C ASP A 741 -3.33 -49.35 -0.24
N SER A 742 -3.80 -48.97 -1.43
CA SER A 742 -4.69 -49.80 -2.25
C SER A 742 -4.00 -50.98 -2.96
N ASP A 743 -2.68 -51.09 -2.84
CA ASP A 743 -1.83 -52.11 -3.48
C ASP A 743 -1.30 -53.18 -2.49
N SER A 744 -1.93 -53.35 -1.31
CA SER A 744 -1.69 -54.50 -0.42
C SER A 744 -2.66 -55.65 -0.63
#